data_AF-A0A315XVI6-F1
#
_entry.id   AF-A0A315XVI6-F1
#
_cell.length_a   1.000
_cell.length_b   1.000
_cell.length_c   1.000
_cell.angle_alpha   90.00
_cell.angle_beta   90.00
_cell.angle_gamma   90.00
#
_symmetry.space_group_name_H-M   'P 1'
#
loop_
_entity.id
_entity.type
_entity.pdbx_description
1 polymer ?
#
loop_
_entity_poly.entity_id
_entity_poly.type
_entity_poly.pdbx_seq_one_letter_code
_entity_poly.pdbx_strand_id
1 'polypeptide(L)'
;MFDRKKIAAFIAGVLLCAYGAVPAASFADDEAEPTTVTEESEPEEGAPYGDYTISGDFMYSKTMDGDARIEDCTASGTELVIPDTIDGLTVKELGTTAFGSDPENCSFTSITIPASVNYISADNPFIYCTKLTEIKVDSGNESYTAEDGVLYNKDKNELIAYPASKSGKSFTVPDSVKKLCAGAFYNSQLSEIKLPKALEEVNYFTFGDMKELKKIDLSGTTVYSLGSYAFSNCDALEEVLLPDTLEDIGGGAFAGCKSITSITLPQSLLSIGQYAFVDTGLTEIDVPDSVESIGYGAFGYSTSMGNFVADNDFVIVGSSGSAAQRYSVDSDTDYDYVNNFTFLTREAKEEQGELLNLERITSGDFEYAITDNGAVLLSCQSSEAKVTVPEEIDGNKIVKIYPTCFSPCQASEIILPESIDEIREMAFYACPNLKSVIIPASVKTIGNNVFDKCSLLETVEIKGAETMGELVFCDCNALKKLTISGELKEWNDQEPFVDCKALEEITVTDGSGNFTSEDGVLYNKDKTTLIAYPACKADKSFTAPKSVKSIAQSAFYGAVNLESADLSSVTSIESFAFENCKALKSVKLSKKLETLGSDAFYNCTSLKKLRLPKTLTDIGACAFGYCYQEQVNSDDPEATNVLVDGFRVYAPKNSTAYKYAKGCGMDVVTGTVELFGKNYDIRLLGFLGGLILAFIAVLIGKSAAKKVKAKKTEKELAEKREKAAERRKKRSEDEAEEDDGEDYDEDEEDEDTLDLDDEDTDDEDEDDDEEDEEDED
;
A
#
# COMPACT_ATOMS: atom_id res chain seq x y z
N MET A 1 0.83 51.66 -25.75
CA MET A 1 1.56 52.59 -24.82
C MET A 1 1.10 52.28 -23.40
N PHE A 2 1.97 51.85 -22.46
CA PHE A 2 1.51 51.28 -21.17
C PHE A 2 2.09 51.90 -19.89
N ASP A 3 1.28 51.86 -18.82
CA ASP A 3 1.42 52.69 -17.61
C ASP A 3 2.51 52.19 -16.63
N ARG A 4 3.43 53.10 -16.28
CA ARG A 4 4.55 52.87 -15.35
C ARG A 4 4.12 52.77 -13.88
N LYS A 5 2.90 53.17 -13.51
CA LYS A 5 2.48 53.29 -12.09
C LYS A 5 2.41 51.95 -11.33
N LYS A 6 2.07 50.84 -11.98
CA LYS A 6 1.87 49.54 -11.28
C LYS A 6 3.18 48.85 -10.83
N ILE A 7 4.33 49.19 -11.42
CA ILE A 7 5.63 48.56 -11.09
C ILE A 7 6.23 49.13 -9.79
N ALA A 8 5.95 50.40 -9.47
CA ALA A 8 6.56 51.09 -8.32
C ALA A 8 6.14 50.54 -6.95
N ALA A 9 4.93 49.95 -6.84
CA ALA A 9 4.38 49.49 -5.57
C ALA A 9 5.02 48.21 -5.02
N PHE A 10 5.51 47.32 -5.90
CA PHE A 10 5.99 45.99 -5.50
C PHE A 10 7.41 45.99 -4.89
N ILE A 11 8.24 46.98 -5.26
CA ILE A 11 9.67 47.00 -4.94
C ILE A 11 9.93 47.44 -3.48
N ALA A 12 8.97 48.08 -2.82
CA ALA A 12 9.15 48.67 -1.48
C ALA A 12 9.15 47.65 -0.30
N GLY A 13 8.74 46.39 -0.53
CA GLY A 13 8.39 45.47 0.57
C GLY A 13 9.46 44.49 1.07
N VAL A 14 10.62 44.37 0.41
CA VAL A 14 11.49 43.18 0.52
C VAL A 14 12.92 43.47 1.03
N LEU A 15 13.09 44.47 1.92
CA LEU A 15 14.39 44.85 2.49
C LEU A 15 14.34 45.17 3.99
N LEU A 16 13.95 44.18 4.81
CA LEU A 16 14.13 44.02 6.27
C LEU A 16 13.73 42.56 6.58
N CYS A 17 14.46 41.68 7.27
CA CYS A 17 15.77 41.77 7.94
C CYS A 17 16.63 40.53 7.57
N ALA A 18 17.93 40.55 7.89
CA ALA A 18 18.83 39.38 7.79
C ALA A 18 19.91 39.39 8.88
N TYR A 19 20.59 38.24 9.04
CA TYR A 19 21.74 37.92 9.91
C TYR A 19 21.47 37.52 11.38
N GLY A 20 22.08 36.38 11.75
CA GLY A 20 22.19 35.84 13.11
C GLY A 20 22.93 34.49 13.10
N ALA A 21 24.20 34.48 13.50
CA ALA A 21 25.11 33.32 13.63
C ALA A 21 26.40 33.81 14.32
N VAL A 22 27.32 33.02 14.90
CA VAL A 22 27.51 31.56 15.10
C VAL A 22 27.92 31.34 16.60
N PRO A 23 28.53 30.25 17.14
CA PRO A 23 29.14 29.02 16.58
C PRO A 23 28.65 27.69 17.21
N ALA A 24 29.34 26.59 16.87
CA ALA A 24 29.05 25.22 17.32
C ALA A 24 29.80 24.81 18.61
N ALA A 25 29.40 23.67 19.17
CA ALA A 25 30.15 22.86 20.14
C ALA A 25 30.08 21.37 19.73
N SER A 26 31.02 20.55 20.19
CA SER A 26 31.24 19.18 19.73
C SER A 26 31.19 18.15 20.87
N PHE A 27 30.43 17.07 20.67
CA PHE A 27 30.62 15.73 21.23
C PHE A 27 29.97 14.77 20.21
N ALA A 28 30.68 13.83 19.60
CA ALA A 28 31.32 12.61 20.12
C ALA A 28 30.36 11.41 20.03
N ASP A 29 30.87 10.31 19.48
CA ASP A 29 30.11 9.15 19.02
C ASP A 29 29.73 8.20 20.16
N ASP A 30 28.59 7.52 20.00
CA ASP A 30 28.23 6.24 20.64
C ASP A 30 27.05 5.65 19.84
N GLU A 31 27.34 4.81 18.84
CA GLU A 31 26.31 3.96 18.22
C GLU A 31 26.25 2.63 18.98
N ALA A 32 25.07 2.32 19.51
CA ALA A 32 24.79 1.03 20.11
C ALA A 32 24.17 0.11 19.05
N GLU A 33 24.96 -0.82 18.52
CA GLU A 33 24.44 -1.87 17.63
C GLU A 33 23.40 -2.73 18.36
N PRO A 34 22.33 -3.18 17.67
CA PRO A 34 21.38 -4.13 18.25
C PRO A 34 22.10 -5.45 18.51
N THR A 35 22.04 -5.94 19.74
CA THR A 35 22.66 -7.22 20.12
C THR A 35 22.07 -8.35 19.28
N THR A 36 22.91 -8.99 18.45
CA THR A 36 22.57 -10.25 17.79
C THR A 36 22.12 -11.25 18.83
N VAL A 37 20.89 -11.75 18.71
CA VAL A 37 20.48 -12.96 19.42
C VAL A 37 21.38 -14.07 18.93
N THR A 38 22.16 -14.66 19.82
CA THR A 38 22.95 -15.85 19.49
C THR A 38 21.99 -16.99 19.22
N GLU A 39 22.12 -17.61 18.05
CA GLU A 39 21.48 -18.89 17.72
C GLU A 39 21.69 -19.87 18.89
N GLU A 40 20.62 -20.54 19.33
CA GLU A 40 20.74 -21.62 20.31
C GLU A 40 21.37 -22.81 19.60
N SER A 41 22.70 -22.86 19.64
CA SER A 41 23.51 -23.96 19.12
C SER A 41 23.00 -25.30 19.69
N GLU A 42 22.89 -26.31 18.83
CA GLU A 42 22.60 -27.68 19.23
C GLU A 42 23.46 -28.10 20.46
N PRO A 43 22.90 -28.83 21.44
CA PRO A 43 23.63 -29.16 22.66
C PRO A 43 24.86 -30.00 22.33
N GLU A 44 26.06 -29.45 22.56
CA GLU A 44 27.33 -30.14 22.28
C GLU A 44 27.36 -31.54 22.91
N GLU A 45 27.76 -32.55 22.12
CA GLU A 45 28.17 -33.88 22.62
C GLU A 45 29.42 -33.78 23.51
N GLY A 46 29.26 -33.29 24.74
CA GLY A 46 30.40 -33.01 25.61
C GLY A 46 30.14 -32.32 26.94
N ALA A 47 28.91 -31.88 27.25
CA ALA A 47 28.57 -31.43 28.60
C ALA A 47 28.93 -32.53 29.63
N PRO A 48 29.65 -32.22 30.71
CA PRO A 48 30.29 -33.25 31.52
C PRO A 48 29.26 -34.11 32.24
N TYR A 49 29.28 -35.41 31.97
CA TYR A 49 28.64 -36.42 32.82
C TYR A 49 29.04 -36.14 34.28
N GLY A 50 28.05 -35.95 35.14
CA GLY A 50 28.29 -35.93 36.59
C GLY A 50 28.85 -37.27 37.07
N ASP A 51 29.35 -37.32 38.31
CA ASP A 51 29.72 -38.60 38.95
C ASP A 51 28.46 -39.41 39.31
N TYR A 52 27.82 -39.99 38.28
CA TYR A 52 26.69 -40.91 38.42
C TYR A 52 27.12 -42.11 39.26
N THR A 53 26.40 -42.33 40.36
CA THR A 53 26.67 -43.42 41.30
C THR A 53 25.58 -44.48 41.14
N ILE A 54 25.98 -45.76 41.06
CA ILE A 54 25.05 -46.90 40.95
C ILE A 54 25.01 -47.60 42.31
N SER A 55 23.82 -47.68 42.91
CA SER A 55 23.60 -48.37 44.19
C SER A 55 22.34 -49.23 44.12
N GLY A 56 22.52 -50.56 44.18
CA GLY A 56 21.46 -51.52 43.93
C GLY A 56 20.93 -51.39 42.51
N ASP A 57 19.61 -51.24 42.39
CA ASP A 57 18.91 -51.12 41.11
C ASP A 57 18.90 -49.67 40.56
N PHE A 58 19.33 -48.67 41.34
CA PHE A 58 19.24 -47.24 41.00
C PHE A 58 20.58 -46.65 40.55
N MET A 59 20.54 -45.83 39.49
CA MET A 59 21.59 -44.86 39.17
C MET A 59 21.14 -43.48 39.64
N TYR A 60 22.02 -42.73 40.30
CA TYR A 60 21.68 -41.43 40.86
C TYR A 60 22.84 -40.41 40.73
N SER A 61 22.49 -39.14 40.68
CA SER A 61 23.42 -38.01 40.76
C SER A 61 23.21 -37.24 42.08
N LYS A 62 24.09 -36.28 42.37
CA LYS A 62 23.98 -35.44 43.58
C LYS A 62 23.47 -34.05 43.23
N THR A 63 22.48 -33.58 43.98
CA THR A 63 21.95 -32.22 43.89
C THR A 63 22.97 -31.21 44.43
N MET A 64 22.75 -29.91 44.22
CA MET A 64 23.63 -28.86 44.75
C MET A 64 23.71 -28.85 46.29
N ASP A 65 22.64 -29.28 46.97
CA ASP A 65 22.58 -29.43 48.43
C ASP A 65 23.19 -30.75 48.94
N GLY A 66 23.57 -31.66 48.04
CA GLY A 66 24.23 -32.94 48.35
C GLY A 66 23.29 -34.13 48.57
N ASP A 67 21.99 -33.95 48.38
CA ASP A 67 20.99 -35.02 48.34
C ASP A 67 21.03 -35.78 46.99
N ALA A 68 20.24 -36.84 46.85
CA ALA A 68 20.23 -37.71 45.67
C ALA A 68 19.07 -37.37 44.69
N ARG A 69 19.42 -37.33 43.41
CA ARG A 69 18.51 -37.29 42.25
C ARG A 69 18.59 -38.63 41.53
N ILE A 70 17.47 -39.36 41.41
CA ILE A 70 17.45 -40.63 40.66
C ILE A 70 17.44 -40.32 39.16
N GLU A 71 18.32 -40.97 38.42
CA GLU A 71 18.57 -40.74 37.00
C GLU A 71 18.17 -41.92 36.12
N ASP A 72 18.21 -43.15 36.67
CA ASP A 72 17.71 -44.38 36.03
C ASP A 72 17.38 -45.45 37.09
N CYS A 73 16.52 -46.41 36.73
CA CYS A 73 16.09 -47.52 37.58
C CYS A 73 15.99 -48.82 36.79
N THR A 74 16.85 -49.78 37.15
CA THR A 74 17.00 -51.10 36.50
C THR A 74 16.21 -52.23 37.21
N ALA A 75 15.34 -51.89 38.16
CA ALA A 75 14.64 -52.86 38.99
C ALA A 75 13.66 -53.73 38.18
N SER A 76 13.85 -55.05 38.21
CA SER A 76 13.10 -56.01 37.36
C SER A 76 11.71 -56.42 37.91
N GLY A 77 11.06 -55.55 38.69
CA GLY A 77 9.78 -55.82 39.35
C GLY A 77 8.61 -55.10 38.69
N THR A 78 7.37 -55.53 38.94
CA THR A 78 6.16 -54.81 38.48
C THR A 78 5.68 -53.75 39.48
N GLU A 79 6.15 -53.79 40.72
CA GLU A 79 5.86 -52.80 41.75
C GLU A 79 7.17 -52.17 42.23
N LEU A 80 7.29 -50.84 42.13
CA LEU A 80 8.43 -50.08 42.61
C LEU A 80 8.04 -49.25 43.84
N VAL A 81 8.86 -49.29 44.88
CA VAL A 81 8.83 -48.32 45.98
C VAL A 81 10.17 -47.61 45.95
N ILE A 82 10.14 -46.32 45.63
CA ILE A 82 11.35 -45.48 45.60
C ILE A 82 11.78 -45.25 47.07
N PRO A 83 13.05 -45.47 47.43
CA PRO A 83 13.49 -45.36 48.83
C PRO A 83 13.64 -43.89 49.26
N ASP A 84 13.39 -43.58 50.54
CA ASP A 84 13.68 -42.24 51.09
C ASP A 84 15.18 -41.88 51.09
N THR A 85 16.07 -42.88 51.01
CA THR A 85 17.54 -42.67 51.01
C THR A 85 18.28 -43.67 50.13
N ILE A 86 19.34 -43.23 49.45
CA ILE A 86 20.30 -44.07 48.73
C ILE A 86 21.70 -43.70 49.24
N ASP A 87 22.50 -44.71 49.61
CA ASP A 87 23.84 -44.58 50.21
C ASP A 87 23.97 -43.61 51.41
N GLY A 88 22.85 -43.34 52.09
CA GLY A 88 22.75 -42.41 53.22
C GLY A 88 22.48 -40.94 52.84
N LEU A 89 22.28 -40.64 51.57
CA LEU A 89 21.76 -39.36 51.06
C LEU A 89 20.24 -39.42 50.97
N THR A 90 19.54 -38.29 51.13
CA THR A 90 18.07 -38.25 50.97
C THR A 90 17.70 -38.30 49.49
N VAL A 91 16.72 -39.11 49.09
CA VAL A 91 16.20 -39.04 47.71
C VAL A 91 15.24 -37.85 47.62
N LYS A 92 15.64 -36.81 46.89
CA LYS A 92 14.88 -35.57 46.75
C LYS A 92 14.21 -35.41 45.40
N GLU A 93 14.91 -35.85 44.35
CA GLU A 93 14.58 -35.53 42.98
C GLU A 93 14.42 -36.78 42.11
N LEU A 94 13.50 -36.73 41.15
CA LEU A 94 13.40 -37.70 40.06
C LEU A 94 13.77 -37.00 38.74
N GLY A 95 14.90 -37.39 38.14
CA GLY A 95 15.34 -36.92 36.82
C GLY A 95 14.50 -37.51 35.68
N THR A 96 14.62 -36.94 34.49
CA THR A 96 13.80 -37.25 33.30
C THR A 96 13.76 -38.72 32.91
N THR A 97 14.85 -39.47 33.13
CA THR A 97 14.97 -40.89 32.80
C THR A 97 14.85 -41.84 34.01
N ALA A 98 14.35 -41.36 35.15
CA ALA A 98 14.37 -42.10 36.43
C ALA A 98 13.71 -43.50 36.43
N PHE A 99 12.91 -43.83 35.41
CA PHE A 99 12.30 -45.17 35.22
C PHE A 99 12.61 -45.78 33.84
N GLY A 100 13.71 -45.34 33.22
CA GLY A 100 14.17 -45.73 31.88
C GLY A 100 13.73 -44.74 30.78
N SER A 101 14.48 -44.75 29.67
CA SER A 101 14.26 -43.89 28.49
C SER A 101 13.59 -44.62 27.30
N ASP A 102 12.94 -45.75 27.55
CA ASP A 102 12.43 -46.68 26.51
C ASP A 102 11.13 -47.37 26.98
N PRO A 103 10.05 -47.36 26.17
CA PRO A 103 8.78 -48.05 26.45
C PRO A 103 8.87 -49.54 26.82
N GLU A 104 9.89 -50.27 26.33
CA GLU A 104 10.07 -51.68 26.65
C GLU A 104 10.67 -51.86 28.07
N ASN A 105 11.59 -50.98 28.46
CA ASN A 105 12.38 -51.09 29.70
C ASN A 105 11.57 -50.79 30.98
N CYS A 106 10.64 -49.81 30.98
CA CYS A 106 9.81 -49.60 32.16
C CYS A 106 8.81 -50.76 32.33
N SER A 107 9.07 -51.62 33.33
CA SER A 107 8.26 -52.83 33.61
C SER A 107 7.19 -52.63 34.70
N PHE A 108 7.16 -51.45 35.32
CA PHE A 108 6.31 -51.16 36.48
C PHE A 108 4.83 -50.98 36.10
N THR A 109 3.96 -51.71 36.80
CA THR A 109 2.50 -51.48 36.85
C THR A 109 2.10 -50.57 38.00
N SER A 110 2.91 -50.47 39.07
CA SER A 110 2.70 -49.53 40.16
C SER A 110 4.02 -48.91 40.63
N ILE A 111 4.04 -47.58 40.86
CA ILE A 111 5.20 -46.86 41.42
C ILE A 111 4.74 -46.08 42.67
N THR A 112 5.52 -46.17 43.75
CA THR A 112 5.29 -45.44 45.01
C THR A 112 6.38 -44.41 45.25
N ILE A 113 5.98 -43.14 45.37
CA ILE A 113 6.84 -41.99 45.69
C ILE A 113 6.89 -41.81 47.22
N PRO A 114 8.08 -41.77 47.85
CA PRO A 114 8.25 -41.69 49.30
C PRO A 114 7.98 -40.29 49.84
N ALA A 115 8.07 -40.11 51.16
CA ALA A 115 7.86 -38.81 51.81
C ALA A 115 8.98 -37.80 51.49
N SER A 116 10.18 -38.29 51.18
CA SER A 116 11.38 -37.46 50.94
C SER A 116 11.36 -36.63 49.65
N VAL A 117 10.77 -37.15 48.56
CA VAL A 117 10.82 -36.57 47.21
C VAL A 117 10.02 -35.28 47.12
N ASN A 118 10.68 -34.19 46.75
CA ASN A 118 10.08 -32.86 46.65
C ASN A 118 10.21 -32.21 45.26
N TYR A 119 10.92 -32.85 44.32
CA TYR A 119 10.98 -32.47 42.91
C TYR A 119 10.86 -33.67 41.97
N ILE A 120 10.20 -33.47 40.83
CA ILE A 120 10.05 -34.41 39.73
C ILE A 120 10.33 -33.60 38.46
N SER A 121 11.14 -34.14 37.54
CA SER A 121 11.52 -33.44 36.31
C SER A 121 10.31 -32.97 35.54
N ALA A 122 10.38 -31.75 34.99
CA ALA A 122 9.31 -31.16 34.18
C ALA A 122 8.94 -32.05 32.99
N ASP A 123 9.95 -32.75 32.45
CA ASP A 123 9.88 -33.67 31.31
C ASP A 123 9.17 -35.01 31.61
N ASN A 124 8.68 -35.19 32.85
CA ASN A 124 7.83 -36.29 33.28
C ASN A 124 8.44 -37.71 33.11
N PRO A 125 9.15 -38.24 34.12
CA PRO A 125 9.78 -39.57 34.03
C PRO A 125 8.81 -40.75 33.88
N PHE A 126 7.49 -40.53 34.00
CA PHE A 126 6.49 -41.57 33.81
C PHE A 126 6.13 -41.79 32.32
N ILE A 127 6.59 -40.94 31.40
CA ILE A 127 6.19 -40.94 29.97
C ILE A 127 6.46 -42.28 29.25
N TYR A 128 7.55 -42.97 29.58
CA TYR A 128 7.89 -44.29 29.02
C TYR A 128 7.30 -45.48 29.81
N CYS A 129 6.63 -45.24 30.94
CA CYS A 129 6.02 -46.28 31.75
C CYS A 129 4.64 -46.70 31.22
N THR A 130 4.64 -47.20 29.98
CA THR A 130 3.46 -47.66 29.22
C THR A 130 2.59 -48.67 29.96
N LYS A 131 3.19 -49.47 30.85
CA LYS A 131 2.54 -50.54 31.64
C LYS A 131 1.94 -50.05 32.97
N LEU A 132 2.16 -48.78 33.34
CA LEU A 132 1.77 -48.22 34.63
C LEU A 132 0.25 -48.07 34.74
N THR A 133 -0.33 -48.56 35.84
CA THR A 133 -1.78 -48.52 36.09
C THR A 133 -2.16 -47.62 37.26
N GLU A 134 -1.22 -47.34 38.16
CA GLU A 134 -1.36 -46.44 39.31
C GLU A 134 0.00 -45.86 39.79
N ILE A 135 -0.02 -44.59 40.18
CA ILE A 135 1.04 -43.95 40.98
C ILE A 135 0.51 -43.77 42.41
N LYS A 136 1.35 -44.08 43.40
CA LYS A 136 1.10 -43.88 44.83
C LYS A 136 2.07 -42.83 45.37
N VAL A 137 1.64 -42.07 46.37
CA VAL A 137 2.47 -41.09 47.10
C VAL A 137 2.32 -41.36 48.58
N ASP A 138 3.41 -41.34 49.34
CA ASP A 138 3.35 -41.48 50.79
C ASP A 138 2.56 -40.33 51.44
N SER A 139 1.79 -40.67 52.48
CA SER A 139 0.97 -39.71 53.22
C SER A 139 1.75 -38.52 53.82
N GLY A 140 3.04 -38.69 54.11
CA GLY A 140 3.95 -37.68 54.64
C GLY A 140 4.71 -36.86 53.58
N ASN A 141 4.53 -37.14 52.28
CA ASN A 141 5.13 -36.31 51.23
C ASN A 141 4.53 -34.89 51.26
N GLU A 142 5.34 -33.84 51.28
CA GLU A 142 4.84 -32.45 51.39
C GLU A 142 4.58 -31.78 50.03
N SER A 143 5.16 -32.27 48.92
CA SER A 143 5.07 -31.66 47.57
C SER A 143 4.01 -32.29 46.66
N TYR A 144 3.65 -33.56 46.87
CA TYR A 144 2.85 -34.36 45.94
C TYR A 144 1.68 -35.09 46.61
N THR A 145 0.73 -35.53 45.80
CA THR A 145 -0.36 -36.40 46.22
C THR A 145 -0.86 -37.27 45.07
N ALA A 146 -1.41 -38.44 45.38
CA ALA A 146 -2.07 -39.29 44.41
C ALA A 146 -3.57 -39.45 44.75
N GLU A 147 -4.42 -39.44 43.73
CA GLU A 147 -5.84 -39.74 43.85
C GLU A 147 -6.29 -40.66 42.72
N ASP A 148 -6.93 -41.77 43.07
CA ASP A 148 -7.27 -42.86 42.13
C ASP A 148 -6.08 -43.31 41.24
N GLY A 149 -4.86 -43.28 41.80
CA GLY A 149 -3.64 -43.64 41.08
C GLY A 149 -3.12 -42.59 40.08
N VAL A 150 -3.75 -41.41 39.98
CA VAL A 150 -3.27 -40.27 39.18
C VAL A 150 -2.42 -39.36 40.07
N LEU A 151 -1.29 -38.87 39.55
CA LEU A 151 -0.32 -38.04 40.29
C LEU A 151 -0.60 -36.54 40.09
N TYR A 152 -0.59 -35.81 41.20
CA TYR A 152 -0.75 -34.36 41.27
C TYR A 152 0.31 -33.74 42.19
N ASN A 153 0.51 -32.43 42.09
CA ASN A 153 1.13 -31.68 43.17
C ASN A 153 0.21 -31.59 44.41
N LYS A 154 0.74 -31.13 45.56
CA LYS A 154 0.04 -31.27 46.86
C LYS A 154 -1.33 -30.60 46.90
N ASP A 155 -1.45 -29.42 46.27
CA ASP A 155 -2.67 -28.61 46.23
C ASP A 155 -3.64 -29.04 45.11
N LYS A 156 -3.26 -30.02 44.27
CA LYS A 156 -4.01 -30.51 43.11
C LYS A 156 -4.39 -29.40 42.11
N ASN A 157 -3.53 -28.40 41.93
CA ASN A 157 -3.65 -27.45 40.81
C ASN A 157 -2.80 -27.84 39.59
N GLU A 158 -1.91 -28.81 39.72
CA GLU A 158 -1.16 -29.43 38.62
C GLU A 158 -1.46 -30.93 38.54
N LEU A 159 -1.82 -31.43 37.35
CA LEU A 159 -1.86 -32.87 37.05
C LEU A 159 -0.55 -33.25 36.36
N ILE A 160 0.24 -34.09 37.03
CA ILE A 160 1.61 -34.41 36.65
C ILE A 160 1.65 -35.64 35.74
N ALA A 161 0.98 -36.73 36.14
CA ALA A 161 0.96 -37.96 35.37
C ALA A 161 -0.32 -38.79 35.60
N TYR A 162 -1.01 -39.11 34.50
CA TYR A 162 -2.01 -40.16 34.39
C TYR A 162 -1.33 -41.45 33.91
N PRO A 163 -1.45 -42.59 34.62
CA PRO A 163 -0.79 -43.83 34.21
C PRO A 163 -1.35 -44.36 32.87
N ALA A 164 -0.47 -44.59 31.89
CA ALA A 164 -0.87 -44.92 30.52
C ALA A 164 -1.81 -46.15 30.41
N SER A 165 -1.56 -47.20 31.21
CA SER A 165 -2.38 -48.42 31.29
C SER A 165 -3.45 -48.39 32.40
N LYS A 166 -3.76 -47.23 33.00
CA LYS A 166 -4.85 -47.12 33.99
C LYS A 166 -6.18 -47.51 33.34
N SER A 167 -6.95 -48.37 34.02
CA SER A 167 -8.20 -48.91 33.48
C SER A 167 -9.30 -47.84 33.40
N GLY A 168 -9.68 -47.47 32.18
CA GLY A 168 -10.77 -46.54 31.91
C GLY A 168 -10.93 -46.31 30.41
N LYS A 169 -11.93 -45.49 30.06
CA LYS A 169 -12.08 -44.89 28.71
C LYS A 169 -12.42 -43.40 28.77
N SER A 170 -12.94 -42.93 29.90
CA SER A 170 -13.13 -41.51 30.16
C SER A 170 -12.49 -41.07 31.48
N PHE A 171 -12.05 -39.82 31.52
CA PHE A 171 -11.52 -39.16 32.71
C PHE A 171 -12.09 -37.75 32.86
N THR A 172 -12.28 -37.30 34.10
CA THR A 172 -12.65 -35.92 34.42
C THR A 172 -11.54 -35.33 35.28
N VAL A 173 -10.83 -34.35 34.72
CA VAL A 173 -9.80 -33.61 35.43
C VAL A 173 -10.47 -32.79 36.54
N PRO A 174 -9.96 -32.79 37.79
CA PRO A 174 -10.59 -32.04 38.88
C PRO A 174 -10.67 -30.53 38.63
N ASP A 175 -11.75 -29.88 39.09
CA ASP A 175 -11.99 -28.43 38.96
C ASP A 175 -10.89 -27.54 39.57
N SER A 176 -10.00 -28.10 40.41
CA SER A 176 -8.85 -27.40 41.00
C SER A 176 -7.65 -27.29 40.05
N VAL A 177 -7.57 -28.14 39.01
CA VAL A 177 -6.42 -28.21 38.11
C VAL A 177 -6.41 -27.02 37.16
N LYS A 178 -5.28 -26.31 37.16
CA LYS A 178 -4.96 -25.16 36.30
C LYS A 178 -3.94 -25.51 35.22
N LYS A 179 -3.11 -26.52 35.45
CA LYS A 179 -2.01 -26.92 34.57
C LYS A 179 -1.99 -28.42 34.34
N LEU A 180 -1.85 -28.82 33.08
CA LEU A 180 -1.42 -30.17 32.72
C LEU A 180 0.08 -30.12 32.40
N CYS A 181 0.86 -30.95 33.09
CA CYS A 181 2.31 -31.02 32.88
C CYS A 181 2.68 -31.74 31.57
N ALA A 182 3.96 -31.70 31.20
CA ALA A 182 4.43 -32.36 29.99
C ALA A 182 4.14 -33.87 30.05
N GLY A 183 3.73 -34.46 28.92
CA GLY A 183 3.40 -35.88 28.84
C GLY A 183 2.28 -36.38 29.77
N ALA A 184 1.50 -35.51 30.44
CA ALA A 184 0.64 -35.91 31.56
C ALA A 184 -0.47 -36.94 31.24
N PHE A 185 -0.89 -37.08 29.98
CA PHE A 185 -1.79 -38.13 29.47
C PHE A 185 -1.15 -38.95 28.33
N TYR A 186 0.17 -38.85 28.13
CA TYR A 186 0.87 -39.47 27.01
C TYR A 186 0.63 -40.98 26.92
N ASN A 187 0.31 -41.47 25.72
CA ASN A 187 0.00 -42.87 25.41
C ASN A 187 -1.14 -43.46 26.28
N SER A 188 -1.96 -42.62 26.94
CA SER A 188 -3.05 -43.10 27.78
C SER A 188 -4.21 -43.63 26.93
N GLN A 189 -4.82 -44.72 27.40
CA GLN A 189 -5.86 -45.45 26.67
C GLN A 189 -7.26 -44.82 26.81
N LEU A 190 -7.33 -43.49 26.92
CA LEU A 190 -8.56 -42.71 27.08
C LEU A 190 -9.12 -42.25 25.73
N SER A 191 -10.45 -42.27 25.60
CA SER A 191 -11.19 -41.77 24.44
C SER A 191 -11.98 -40.49 24.71
N GLU A 192 -12.16 -40.11 25.98
CA GLU A 192 -12.88 -38.90 26.42
C GLU A 192 -12.16 -38.27 27.63
N ILE A 193 -11.74 -37.01 27.51
CA ILE A 193 -11.23 -36.22 28.65
C ILE A 193 -12.14 -35.00 28.85
N LYS A 194 -12.57 -34.77 30.08
CA LYS A 194 -13.26 -33.55 30.50
C LYS A 194 -12.30 -32.63 31.24
N LEU A 195 -12.04 -31.47 30.66
CA LEU A 195 -11.14 -30.43 31.18
C LEU A 195 -11.89 -29.45 32.10
N PRO A 196 -11.24 -28.85 33.11
CA PRO A 196 -11.85 -27.89 34.01
C PRO A 196 -11.82 -26.49 33.38
N LYS A 197 -12.79 -25.65 33.70
CA LYS A 197 -12.86 -24.27 33.15
C LYS A 197 -11.70 -23.37 33.57
N ALA A 198 -11.04 -23.71 34.67
CA ALA A 198 -9.89 -22.99 35.20
C ALA A 198 -8.54 -23.51 34.65
N LEU A 199 -8.55 -24.35 33.60
CA LEU A 199 -7.34 -24.77 32.92
C LEU A 199 -6.72 -23.56 32.19
N GLU A 200 -5.47 -23.29 32.49
CA GLU A 200 -4.67 -22.15 32.03
C GLU A 200 -3.49 -22.61 31.16
N GLU A 201 -3.00 -23.83 31.34
CA GLU A 201 -1.75 -24.30 30.71
C GLU A 201 -1.83 -25.78 30.24
N VAL A 202 -1.48 -26.02 28.97
CA VAL A 202 -1.30 -27.35 28.35
C VAL A 202 0.13 -27.46 27.83
N ASN A 203 0.91 -28.37 28.40
CA ASN A 203 2.34 -28.49 28.09
C ASN A 203 2.63 -29.34 26.85
N TYR A 204 3.92 -29.40 26.52
CA TYR A 204 4.44 -30.22 25.45
C TYR A 204 4.19 -31.72 25.69
N PHE A 205 3.91 -32.48 24.62
CA PHE A 205 3.47 -33.89 24.66
C PHE A 205 2.28 -34.24 25.59
N THR A 206 1.54 -33.28 26.19
CA THR A 206 0.55 -33.56 27.25
C THR A 206 -0.47 -34.66 26.87
N PHE A 207 -0.94 -34.72 25.63
CA PHE A 207 -1.85 -35.74 25.10
C PHE A 207 -1.22 -36.60 23.98
N GLY A 208 0.11 -36.61 23.85
CA GLY A 208 0.81 -37.29 22.76
C GLY A 208 0.54 -38.80 22.69
N ASP A 209 0.52 -39.35 21.48
CA ASP A 209 0.30 -40.78 21.16
C ASP A 209 -0.99 -41.40 21.73
N MET A 210 -2.01 -40.60 22.09
CA MET A 210 -3.32 -41.07 22.55
C MET A 210 -4.18 -41.67 21.42
N LYS A 211 -3.90 -42.92 21.03
CA LYS A 211 -4.50 -43.63 19.89
C LYS A 211 -6.03 -43.86 19.94
N GLU A 212 -6.68 -43.57 21.07
CA GLU A 212 -8.15 -43.68 21.21
C GLU A 212 -8.87 -42.32 21.38
N LEU A 213 -8.13 -41.20 21.48
CA LEU A 213 -8.73 -39.88 21.66
C LEU A 213 -9.35 -39.40 20.35
N LYS A 214 -10.68 -39.29 20.32
CA LYS A 214 -11.44 -38.82 19.13
C LYS A 214 -11.77 -37.33 19.16
N LYS A 215 -12.00 -36.78 20.35
CA LYS A 215 -12.37 -35.39 20.54
C LYS A 215 -11.74 -34.85 21.81
N ILE A 216 -11.31 -33.59 21.76
CA ILE A 216 -11.07 -32.79 22.97
C ILE A 216 -11.79 -31.44 22.87
N ASP A 217 -12.29 -30.96 24.00
CA ASP A 217 -12.98 -29.68 24.13
C ASP A 217 -12.21 -28.78 25.10
N LEU A 218 -11.46 -27.84 24.53
CA LEU A 218 -10.77 -26.76 25.23
C LEU A 218 -11.59 -25.47 25.24
N SER A 219 -12.70 -25.38 24.49
CA SER A 219 -13.44 -24.13 24.24
C SER A 219 -13.95 -23.45 25.51
N GLY A 220 -14.24 -24.24 26.55
CA GLY A 220 -14.66 -23.76 27.86
C GLY A 220 -13.54 -23.43 28.86
N THR A 221 -12.27 -23.41 28.43
CA THR A 221 -11.07 -23.19 29.26
C THR A 221 -10.48 -21.79 29.10
N THR A 222 -9.38 -21.51 29.81
CA THR A 222 -8.59 -20.27 29.75
C THR A 222 -7.16 -20.53 29.27
N VAL A 223 -6.96 -21.54 28.40
CA VAL A 223 -5.65 -21.93 27.88
C VAL A 223 -5.20 -20.95 26.79
N TYR A 224 -4.03 -20.32 27.02
CA TYR A 224 -3.49 -19.29 26.12
C TYR A 224 -2.42 -19.81 25.13
N SER A 225 -1.79 -20.95 25.42
CA SER A 225 -0.83 -21.62 24.52
C SER A 225 -1.02 -23.14 24.59
N LEU A 226 -0.83 -23.81 23.46
CA LEU A 226 -0.64 -25.27 23.38
C LEU A 226 0.84 -25.57 23.19
N GLY A 227 1.48 -26.23 24.16
CA GLY A 227 2.89 -26.60 24.06
C GLY A 227 3.24 -27.51 22.86
N SER A 228 4.50 -27.49 22.45
CA SER A 228 4.99 -28.26 21.29
C SER A 228 4.61 -29.75 21.38
N TYR A 229 4.17 -30.35 20.28
CA TYR A 229 3.73 -31.74 20.24
C TYR A 229 2.58 -32.11 21.21
N ALA A 230 1.81 -31.16 21.76
CA ALA A 230 0.77 -31.41 22.76
C ALA A 230 -0.22 -32.55 22.41
N PHE A 231 -0.54 -32.73 21.13
CA PHE A 231 -1.41 -33.80 20.60
C PHE A 231 -0.71 -34.71 19.58
N SER A 232 0.63 -34.69 19.48
CA SER A 232 1.35 -35.40 18.42
C SER A 232 0.97 -36.88 18.35
N ASN A 233 0.85 -37.42 17.13
CA ASN A 233 0.48 -38.79 16.83
C ASN A 233 -0.89 -39.25 17.42
N CYS A 234 -1.83 -38.34 17.67
CA CYS A 234 -3.22 -38.72 17.93
C CYS A 234 -3.92 -39.10 16.61
N ASP A 235 -3.53 -40.23 16.00
CA ASP A 235 -4.01 -40.70 14.68
C ASP A 235 -5.56 -40.74 14.57
N ALA A 236 -6.27 -40.90 15.70
CA ALA A 236 -7.73 -41.03 15.79
C ALA A 236 -8.48 -39.73 16.15
N LEU A 237 -7.78 -38.60 16.31
CA LEU A 237 -8.35 -37.32 16.72
C LEU A 237 -9.09 -36.66 15.55
N GLU A 238 -10.41 -36.60 15.64
CA GLU A 238 -11.33 -36.10 14.59
C GLU A 238 -11.74 -34.64 14.83
N GLU A 239 -11.83 -34.20 16.09
CA GLU A 239 -12.36 -32.88 16.44
C GLU A 239 -11.60 -32.24 17.62
N VAL A 240 -11.14 -31.00 17.44
CA VAL A 240 -10.51 -30.18 18.48
C VAL A 240 -11.25 -28.85 18.56
N LEU A 241 -11.92 -28.58 19.69
CA LEU A 241 -12.55 -27.28 19.95
C LEU A 241 -11.57 -26.41 20.74
N LEU A 242 -10.91 -25.48 20.06
CA LEU A 242 -9.94 -24.54 20.66
C LEU A 242 -10.66 -23.45 21.50
N PRO A 243 -9.99 -22.84 22.50
CA PRO A 243 -10.54 -21.72 23.26
C PRO A 243 -10.37 -20.37 22.54
N ASP A 244 -11.34 -19.48 22.74
CA ASP A 244 -11.28 -18.07 22.30
C ASP A 244 -10.14 -17.25 22.96
N THR A 245 -9.38 -17.85 23.87
CA THR A 245 -8.23 -17.24 24.57
C THR A 245 -6.87 -17.74 24.09
N LEU A 246 -6.82 -18.61 23.06
CA LEU A 246 -5.58 -19.17 22.54
C LEU A 246 -4.82 -18.17 21.66
N GLU A 247 -3.66 -17.74 22.12
CA GLU A 247 -2.75 -16.83 21.41
C GLU A 247 -1.64 -17.61 20.65
N ASP A 248 -1.34 -18.86 21.04
CA ASP A 248 -0.21 -19.63 20.50
C ASP A 248 -0.50 -21.13 20.30
N ILE A 249 -0.02 -21.69 19.18
CA ILE A 249 0.03 -23.14 18.90
C ILE A 249 1.49 -23.54 18.67
N GLY A 250 2.08 -24.29 19.60
CA GLY A 250 3.48 -24.70 19.58
C GLY A 250 3.89 -25.65 18.44
N GLY A 251 5.20 -25.82 18.27
CA GLY A 251 5.78 -26.62 17.19
C GLY A 251 5.31 -28.08 17.21
N GLY A 252 4.86 -28.60 16.08
CA GLY A 252 4.37 -29.97 15.96
C GLY A 252 3.12 -30.30 16.79
N ALA A 253 2.38 -29.31 17.32
CA ALA A 253 1.28 -29.53 18.28
C ALA A 253 0.26 -30.60 17.86
N PHE A 254 -0.08 -30.69 16.56
CA PHE A 254 -0.98 -31.68 15.97
C PHE A 254 -0.28 -32.58 14.92
N ALA A 255 1.05 -32.67 14.98
CA ALA A 255 1.85 -33.49 14.07
C ALA A 255 1.37 -34.96 14.07
N GLY A 256 1.04 -35.51 12.91
CA GLY A 256 0.58 -36.89 12.77
C GLY A 256 -0.89 -37.14 13.14
N CYS A 257 -1.69 -36.10 13.43
CA CYS A 257 -3.13 -36.21 13.70
C CYS A 257 -3.95 -36.40 12.41
N LYS A 258 -3.76 -37.54 11.75
CA LYS A 258 -4.28 -37.88 10.40
C LYS A 258 -5.80 -37.83 10.24
N SER A 259 -6.56 -37.85 11.35
CA SER A 259 -8.03 -37.74 11.33
C SER A 259 -8.56 -36.31 11.42
N ILE A 260 -7.70 -35.30 11.66
CA ILE A 260 -8.10 -33.89 11.61
C ILE A 260 -8.18 -33.47 10.13
N THR A 261 -9.40 -33.39 9.58
CA THR A 261 -9.67 -32.91 8.22
C THR A 261 -10.11 -31.45 8.15
N SER A 262 -10.42 -30.84 9.30
CA SER A 262 -10.65 -29.41 9.45
C SER A 262 -10.43 -29.00 10.91
N ILE A 263 -10.05 -27.74 11.13
CA ILE A 263 -9.95 -27.12 12.46
C ILE A 263 -10.28 -25.63 12.36
N THR A 264 -11.04 -25.09 13.32
CA THR A 264 -11.33 -23.66 13.40
C THR A 264 -10.29 -22.98 14.28
N LEU A 265 -9.49 -22.08 13.71
CA LEU A 265 -8.51 -21.29 14.45
C LEU A 265 -9.20 -20.07 15.11
N PRO A 266 -8.93 -19.77 16.40
CA PRO A 266 -9.57 -18.66 17.10
C PRO A 266 -9.00 -17.30 16.70
N GLN A 267 -9.84 -16.25 16.76
CA GLN A 267 -9.50 -14.87 16.34
C GLN A 267 -8.51 -14.14 17.28
N SER A 268 -7.99 -14.85 18.30
CA SER A 268 -6.96 -14.41 19.24
C SER A 268 -5.57 -14.98 18.90
N LEU A 269 -5.49 -15.94 17.96
CA LEU A 269 -4.26 -16.65 17.62
C LEU A 269 -3.24 -15.72 16.94
N LEU A 270 -2.02 -15.63 17.51
CA LEU A 270 -0.92 -14.77 17.07
C LEU A 270 0.21 -15.58 16.41
N SER A 271 0.50 -16.77 16.92
CA SER A 271 1.62 -17.62 16.48
C SER A 271 1.20 -19.07 16.21
N ILE A 272 1.75 -19.63 15.13
CA ILE A 272 1.60 -21.05 14.76
C ILE A 272 3.00 -21.63 14.52
N GLY A 273 3.38 -22.63 15.30
CA GLY A 273 4.73 -23.17 15.33
C GLY A 273 5.11 -24.03 14.13
N GLN A 274 6.41 -24.27 13.99
CA GLN A 274 6.99 -25.15 12.98
C GLN A 274 6.31 -26.54 13.00
N TYR A 275 6.00 -27.10 11.83
CA TYR A 275 5.33 -28.42 11.71
C TYR A 275 3.99 -28.58 12.43
N ALA A 276 3.32 -27.51 12.90
CA ALA A 276 2.15 -27.60 13.79
C ALA A 276 1.06 -28.60 13.33
N PHE A 277 0.80 -28.73 12.02
CA PHE A 277 -0.17 -29.64 11.43
C PHE A 277 0.42 -30.57 10.34
N VAL A 278 1.70 -30.93 10.42
CA VAL A 278 2.29 -31.97 9.54
C VAL A 278 1.55 -33.31 9.70
N ASP A 279 1.38 -34.07 8.62
CA ASP A 279 0.71 -35.38 8.64
C ASP A 279 -0.70 -35.37 9.26
N THR A 280 -1.41 -34.26 9.09
CA THR A 280 -2.85 -34.16 9.33
C THR A 280 -3.65 -34.52 8.06
N GLY A 281 -4.97 -34.57 8.16
CA GLY A 281 -5.88 -34.77 7.02
C GLY A 281 -6.37 -33.46 6.39
N LEU A 282 -5.76 -32.31 6.73
CA LEU A 282 -6.11 -31.00 6.20
C LEU A 282 -5.75 -30.92 4.70
N THR A 283 -6.64 -30.34 3.89
CA THR A 283 -6.36 -29.87 2.52
C THR A 283 -6.55 -28.35 2.37
N GLU A 284 -7.07 -27.71 3.41
CA GLU A 284 -7.39 -26.28 3.47
C GLU A 284 -7.23 -25.80 4.92
N ILE A 285 -6.84 -24.53 5.11
CA ILE A 285 -6.97 -23.83 6.39
C ILE A 285 -7.38 -22.36 6.22
N ASP A 286 -8.26 -21.88 7.09
CA ASP A 286 -8.57 -20.44 7.24
C ASP A 286 -7.77 -19.88 8.42
N VAL A 287 -6.86 -18.96 8.11
CA VAL A 287 -5.89 -18.40 9.06
C VAL A 287 -6.35 -16.99 9.47
N PRO A 288 -6.69 -16.77 10.76
CA PRO A 288 -7.24 -15.48 11.19
C PRO A 288 -6.21 -14.35 11.07
N ASP A 289 -6.70 -13.14 10.81
CA ASP A 289 -5.86 -11.96 10.53
C ASP A 289 -5.05 -11.48 11.74
N SER A 290 -5.31 -12.04 12.92
CA SER A 290 -4.52 -11.90 14.14
C SER A 290 -3.15 -12.60 14.07
N VAL A 291 -2.96 -13.57 13.17
CA VAL A 291 -1.73 -14.36 13.09
C VAL A 291 -0.61 -13.50 12.49
N GLU A 292 0.39 -13.19 13.32
CA GLU A 292 1.57 -12.43 12.93
C GLU A 292 2.64 -13.35 12.30
N SER A 293 2.73 -14.60 12.80
CA SER A 293 3.78 -15.56 12.44
C SER A 293 3.26 -16.99 12.23
N ILE A 294 3.77 -17.65 11.18
CA ILE A 294 3.53 -19.07 10.87
C ILE A 294 4.90 -19.68 10.63
N GLY A 295 5.23 -20.73 11.37
CA GLY A 295 6.50 -21.43 11.28
C GLY A 295 6.60 -22.31 10.04
N TYR A 296 7.84 -22.58 9.63
CA TYR A 296 8.19 -23.50 8.54
C TYR A 296 7.34 -24.77 8.56
N GLY A 297 6.74 -25.10 7.42
CA GLY A 297 6.02 -26.36 7.22
C GLY A 297 4.83 -26.61 8.16
N ALA A 298 4.24 -25.56 8.77
CA ALA A 298 3.11 -25.68 9.69
C ALA A 298 1.85 -26.30 9.05
N PHE A 299 1.63 -26.07 7.75
CA PHE A 299 0.47 -26.55 6.98
C PHE A 299 0.88 -27.07 5.61
N GLY A 300 0.11 -28.00 5.03
CA GLY A 300 0.32 -28.48 3.66
C GLY A 300 1.47 -29.47 3.49
N TYR A 301 1.88 -30.18 4.54
CA TYR A 301 3.01 -31.11 4.51
C TYR A 301 2.71 -32.49 5.09
N SER A 302 3.35 -33.50 4.51
CA SER A 302 3.35 -34.90 4.97
C SER A 302 4.76 -35.48 5.01
N THR A 303 4.98 -36.53 5.81
CA THR A 303 6.23 -37.31 5.81
C THR A 303 6.06 -38.58 5.00
N SER A 304 6.75 -38.66 3.86
CA SER A 304 6.63 -39.75 2.89
C SER A 304 8.00 -40.39 2.63
N MET A 305 8.13 -41.68 2.97
CA MET A 305 9.37 -42.46 2.87
C MET A 305 10.59 -41.85 3.60
N GLY A 306 10.35 -40.97 4.58
CA GLY A 306 11.40 -40.23 5.32
C GLY A 306 11.70 -38.84 4.78
N ASN A 307 11.09 -38.43 3.66
CA ASN A 307 11.18 -37.07 3.14
C ASN A 307 9.99 -36.23 3.64
N PHE A 308 10.22 -34.93 3.83
CA PHE A 308 9.18 -33.92 4.00
C PHE A 308 8.63 -33.55 2.61
N VAL A 309 7.31 -33.57 2.42
CA VAL A 309 6.69 -33.38 1.09
C VAL A 309 5.51 -32.43 1.16
N ALA A 310 5.58 -31.34 0.38
CA ALA A 310 4.50 -30.36 0.22
C ALA A 310 3.36 -30.93 -0.64
N ASP A 311 2.13 -30.64 -0.23
CA ASP A 311 0.94 -30.80 -1.07
C ASP A 311 0.67 -29.50 -1.84
N ASN A 312 1.04 -29.46 -3.12
CA ASN A 312 0.86 -28.28 -3.96
C ASN A 312 -0.61 -27.94 -4.26
N ASP A 313 -1.54 -28.87 -4.01
CA ASP A 313 -2.99 -28.63 -4.14
C ASP A 313 -3.61 -28.05 -2.85
N PHE A 314 -2.82 -27.89 -1.78
CA PHE A 314 -3.28 -27.34 -0.49
C PHE A 314 -3.69 -25.86 -0.59
N VAL A 315 -4.77 -25.49 0.11
CA VAL A 315 -5.37 -24.14 0.06
C VAL A 315 -5.14 -23.36 1.36
N ILE A 316 -4.52 -22.19 1.25
CA ILE A 316 -4.35 -21.23 2.35
C ILE A 316 -5.39 -20.11 2.17
N VAL A 317 -6.20 -19.85 3.21
CA VAL A 317 -7.24 -18.82 3.18
C VAL A 317 -6.95 -17.75 4.22
N GLY A 318 -7.03 -16.48 3.83
CA GLY A 318 -6.83 -15.34 4.73
C GLY A 318 -6.93 -14.00 4.01
N SER A 319 -6.71 -12.89 4.70
CA SER A 319 -6.75 -11.55 4.07
C SER A 319 -5.47 -11.24 3.28
N SER A 320 -5.57 -10.39 2.26
CA SER A 320 -4.41 -9.90 1.49
C SER A 320 -3.38 -9.20 2.40
N GLY A 321 -2.10 -9.50 2.21
CA GLY A 321 -0.98 -9.00 3.03
C GLY A 321 -0.76 -9.72 4.37
N SER A 322 -1.65 -10.64 4.76
CA SER A 322 -1.56 -11.41 6.02
C SER A 322 -0.34 -12.35 6.08
N ALA A 323 -0.08 -12.92 7.27
CA ALA A 323 0.88 -14.01 7.42
C ALA A 323 0.51 -15.23 6.56
N ALA A 324 -0.79 -15.48 6.34
CA ALA A 324 -1.29 -16.54 5.49
C ALA A 324 -0.85 -16.38 4.03
N GLN A 325 -1.00 -15.18 3.46
CA GLN A 325 -0.53 -14.91 2.09
C GLN A 325 0.99 -15.06 1.99
N ARG A 326 1.75 -14.55 2.96
CA ARG A 326 3.21 -14.72 2.99
C ARG A 326 3.60 -16.20 3.03
N TYR A 327 2.98 -16.97 3.93
CA TYR A 327 3.24 -18.41 4.06
C TYR A 327 2.94 -19.20 2.78
N SER A 328 1.89 -18.85 2.03
CA SER A 328 1.50 -19.60 0.81
C SER A 328 2.59 -19.69 -0.28
N VAL A 329 3.54 -18.75 -0.27
CA VAL A 329 4.66 -18.62 -1.24
C VAL A 329 6.03 -18.49 -0.54
N ASP A 330 6.10 -18.88 0.73
CA ASP A 330 7.31 -18.85 1.55
C ASP A 330 8.35 -19.88 1.09
N SER A 331 9.65 -19.59 1.25
CA SER A 331 10.72 -20.50 0.81
C SER A 331 12.06 -20.25 1.50
N ASP A 332 12.82 -21.33 1.69
CA ASP A 332 14.12 -21.35 2.35
C ASP A 332 15.03 -22.37 1.65
N THR A 333 16.17 -21.90 1.14
CA THR A 333 17.13 -22.71 0.39
C THR A 333 18.00 -23.61 1.26
N ASP A 334 18.15 -23.29 2.55
CA ASP A 334 19.05 -24.03 3.45
C ASP A 334 18.35 -25.28 4.02
N TYR A 335 17.01 -25.32 3.93
CA TYR A 335 16.15 -26.43 4.34
C TYR A 335 15.42 -27.16 3.18
N ASP A 336 15.73 -26.84 1.91
CA ASP A 336 15.10 -27.40 0.69
C ASP A 336 13.55 -27.26 0.67
N TYR A 337 13.08 -26.06 1.05
CA TYR A 337 11.68 -25.76 1.33
C TYR A 337 11.14 -24.66 0.42
N VAL A 338 10.03 -24.95 -0.25
CA VAL A 338 9.27 -24.01 -1.09
C VAL A 338 7.79 -24.33 -0.92
N ASN A 339 7.04 -23.38 -0.38
CA ASN A 339 5.59 -23.37 -0.42
C ASN A 339 5.16 -22.83 -1.80
N ASN A 340 4.24 -23.55 -2.44
CA ASN A 340 3.56 -23.11 -3.65
C ASN A 340 2.08 -23.50 -3.52
N PHE A 341 1.47 -23.02 -2.42
CA PHE A 341 0.09 -23.34 -2.05
C PHE A 341 -0.88 -22.37 -2.74
N THR A 342 -2.12 -22.82 -2.95
CA THR A 342 -3.16 -21.94 -3.51
C THR A 342 -3.62 -20.96 -2.43
N PHE A 343 -3.37 -19.66 -2.61
CA PHE A 343 -3.92 -18.63 -1.74
C PHE A 343 -5.28 -18.13 -2.23
N LEU A 344 -6.26 -18.05 -1.33
CA LEU A 344 -7.56 -17.41 -1.56
C LEU A 344 -7.85 -16.35 -0.50
N THR A 345 -8.43 -15.23 -0.92
CA THR A 345 -9.14 -14.34 0.00
C THR A 345 -10.46 -14.98 0.42
N ARG A 346 -11.04 -14.54 1.55
CA ARG A 346 -12.31 -15.11 2.06
C ARG A 346 -13.47 -14.83 1.10
N GLU A 347 -13.43 -13.66 0.46
CA GLU A 347 -14.36 -13.22 -0.58
C GLU A 347 -14.28 -14.17 -1.80
N ALA A 348 -13.08 -14.37 -2.36
CA ALA A 348 -12.88 -15.26 -3.50
C ALA A 348 -13.26 -16.72 -3.20
N LYS A 349 -13.07 -17.17 -1.96
CA LYS A 349 -13.53 -18.48 -1.47
C LYS A 349 -15.06 -18.55 -1.39
N GLU A 350 -15.73 -17.51 -0.90
CA GLU A 350 -17.20 -17.45 -0.86
C GLU A 350 -17.79 -17.43 -2.28
N GLU A 351 -17.20 -16.66 -3.19
CA GLU A 351 -17.58 -16.60 -4.62
C GLU A 351 -17.36 -17.93 -5.34
N GLN A 352 -16.21 -18.59 -5.12
CA GLN A 352 -15.94 -19.93 -5.64
C GLN A 352 -16.92 -20.95 -5.07
N GLY A 353 -17.22 -20.85 -3.77
CA GLY A 353 -18.21 -21.67 -3.08
C GLY A 353 -19.63 -21.49 -3.62
N GLU A 354 -20.04 -20.26 -3.93
CA GLU A 354 -21.30 -19.97 -4.62
C GLU A 354 -21.32 -20.65 -6.00
N LEU A 355 -20.31 -20.37 -6.84
CA LEU A 355 -20.25 -20.82 -8.23
C LEU A 355 -20.21 -22.36 -8.38
N LEU A 356 -19.55 -23.07 -7.45
CA LEU A 356 -19.45 -24.53 -7.45
C LEU A 356 -20.75 -25.23 -7.03
N ASN A 357 -21.62 -24.55 -6.27
CA ASN A 357 -22.88 -25.11 -5.77
C ASN A 357 -24.10 -24.84 -6.70
N LEU A 358 -23.92 -24.08 -7.79
CA LEU A 358 -24.99 -23.78 -8.75
C LEU A 358 -25.32 -24.98 -9.67
N GLU A 359 -26.60 -25.36 -9.74
CA GLU A 359 -27.09 -26.30 -10.76
C GLU A 359 -27.08 -25.63 -12.15
N ARG A 360 -26.20 -26.12 -13.03
CA ARG A 360 -26.01 -25.56 -14.39
C ARG A 360 -27.04 -26.14 -15.37
N ILE A 361 -27.77 -25.24 -16.03
CA ILE A 361 -28.82 -25.53 -17.00
C ILE A 361 -28.46 -24.86 -18.33
N THR A 362 -28.67 -25.55 -19.46
CA THR A 362 -28.40 -25.02 -20.80
C THR A 362 -29.69 -24.82 -21.59
N SER A 363 -29.91 -23.65 -22.18
CA SER A 363 -31.04 -23.37 -23.05
C SER A 363 -30.62 -22.47 -24.22
N GLY A 364 -30.64 -23.01 -25.43
CA GLY A 364 -30.06 -22.36 -26.61
C GLY A 364 -28.54 -22.19 -26.47
N ASP A 365 -28.05 -20.99 -26.77
CA ASP A 365 -26.62 -20.63 -26.66
C ASP A 365 -26.20 -20.26 -25.23
N PHE A 366 -27.11 -20.30 -24.25
CA PHE A 366 -26.89 -19.85 -22.88
C PHE A 366 -26.78 -21.01 -21.88
N GLU A 367 -25.81 -20.91 -20.97
CA GLU A 367 -25.76 -21.64 -19.70
C GLU A 367 -26.11 -20.70 -18.55
N TYR A 368 -26.94 -21.15 -17.62
CA TYR A 368 -27.46 -20.38 -16.49
C TYR A 368 -27.70 -21.26 -15.27
N ALA A 369 -27.95 -20.64 -14.12
CA ALA A 369 -28.51 -21.29 -12.94
C ALA A 369 -29.73 -20.51 -12.42
N ILE A 370 -30.54 -21.15 -11.59
CA ILE A 370 -31.65 -20.50 -10.88
C ILE A 370 -31.25 -20.30 -9.41
N THR A 371 -31.42 -19.09 -8.92
CA THR A 371 -31.19 -18.67 -7.53
C THR A 371 -32.50 -18.16 -6.92
N ASP A 372 -32.54 -17.96 -5.60
CA ASP A 372 -33.70 -17.36 -4.91
C ASP A 372 -34.09 -15.96 -5.44
N ASN A 373 -33.17 -15.26 -6.10
CA ASN A 373 -33.38 -13.92 -6.66
C ASN A 373 -33.75 -13.92 -8.16
N GLY A 374 -33.63 -15.07 -8.85
CA GLY A 374 -33.86 -15.20 -10.30
C GLY A 374 -32.79 -16.03 -11.02
N ALA A 375 -32.79 -15.96 -12.35
CA ALA A 375 -31.80 -16.62 -13.19
C ALA A 375 -30.49 -15.81 -13.27
N VAL A 376 -29.36 -16.51 -13.29
CA VAL A 376 -28.03 -15.92 -13.43
C VAL A 376 -27.30 -16.56 -14.62
N LEU A 377 -26.75 -15.75 -15.52
CA LEU A 377 -26.07 -16.23 -16.73
C LEU A 377 -24.62 -16.59 -16.45
N LEU A 378 -24.25 -17.84 -16.73
CA LEU A 378 -22.93 -18.41 -16.50
C LEU A 378 -22.07 -18.49 -17.78
N SER A 379 -22.70 -18.67 -18.95
CA SER A 379 -22.01 -18.69 -20.24
C SER A 379 -22.93 -18.33 -21.41
N CYS A 380 -22.38 -17.70 -22.44
CA CYS A 380 -23.02 -17.52 -23.74
C CYS A 380 -22.05 -17.92 -24.85
N GLN A 381 -22.31 -19.05 -25.51
CA GLN A 381 -21.41 -19.63 -26.53
C GLN A 381 -21.87 -19.33 -27.96
N SER A 382 -22.64 -18.26 -28.16
CA SER A 382 -23.23 -17.96 -29.45
C SER A 382 -22.18 -17.68 -30.54
N SER A 383 -22.49 -18.15 -31.74
CA SER A 383 -21.74 -17.89 -32.97
C SER A 383 -22.36 -16.78 -33.84
N GLU A 384 -23.48 -16.18 -33.41
CA GLU A 384 -24.12 -15.10 -34.15
C GLU A 384 -23.40 -13.76 -33.95
N ALA A 385 -23.32 -12.94 -35.01
CA ALA A 385 -22.64 -11.65 -34.98
C ALA A 385 -23.32 -10.59 -34.08
N LYS A 386 -24.57 -10.84 -33.67
CA LYS A 386 -25.38 -10.01 -32.78
C LYS A 386 -26.16 -10.94 -31.84
N VAL A 387 -25.98 -10.78 -30.53
CA VAL A 387 -26.72 -11.55 -29.51
C VAL A 387 -27.69 -10.64 -28.77
N THR A 388 -28.91 -11.12 -28.54
CA THR A 388 -29.87 -10.49 -27.62
C THR A 388 -30.11 -11.44 -26.46
N VAL A 389 -29.69 -11.02 -25.25
CA VAL A 389 -30.00 -11.73 -24.02
C VAL A 389 -31.50 -11.55 -23.72
N PRO A 390 -32.25 -12.62 -23.40
CA PRO A 390 -33.67 -12.49 -23.07
C PRO A 390 -33.87 -11.91 -21.66
N GLU A 391 -34.99 -11.22 -21.45
CA GLU A 391 -35.45 -10.71 -20.15
C GLU A 391 -35.71 -11.84 -19.14
N GLU A 392 -36.20 -12.98 -19.62
CA GLU A 392 -36.54 -14.17 -18.83
C GLU A 392 -36.07 -15.45 -19.54
N ILE A 393 -35.59 -16.42 -18.75
CA ILE A 393 -35.20 -17.76 -19.20
C ILE A 393 -35.94 -18.80 -18.32
N ASP A 394 -36.62 -19.75 -18.96
CA ASP A 394 -37.54 -20.71 -18.32
C ASP A 394 -38.52 -20.10 -17.29
N GLY A 395 -38.98 -18.87 -17.55
CA GLY A 395 -39.92 -18.13 -16.71
C GLY A 395 -39.30 -17.41 -15.50
N ASN A 396 -37.97 -17.33 -15.43
CA ASN A 396 -37.23 -16.63 -14.39
C ASN A 396 -36.48 -15.44 -15.02
N LYS A 397 -36.56 -14.26 -14.39
CA LYS A 397 -35.83 -13.07 -14.85
C LYS A 397 -34.32 -13.28 -14.78
N ILE A 398 -33.60 -12.88 -15.83
CA ILE A 398 -32.13 -12.85 -15.80
C ILE A 398 -31.69 -11.60 -15.03
N VAL A 399 -31.21 -11.80 -13.81
CA VAL A 399 -30.86 -10.72 -12.87
C VAL A 399 -29.36 -10.42 -12.82
N LYS A 400 -28.49 -11.40 -13.12
CA LYS A 400 -27.04 -11.22 -13.05
C LYS A 400 -26.30 -11.87 -14.21
N ILE A 401 -25.16 -11.27 -14.58
CA ILE A 401 -24.15 -11.88 -15.45
C ILE A 401 -22.96 -12.28 -14.58
N TYR A 402 -22.56 -13.55 -14.63
CA TYR A 402 -21.45 -14.11 -13.85
C TYR A 402 -20.13 -14.11 -14.64
N PRO A 403 -18.99 -14.42 -13.99
CA PRO A 403 -17.67 -14.25 -14.59
C PRO A 403 -17.44 -15.03 -15.86
N THR A 404 -16.68 -14.44 -16.78
CA THR A 404 -16.33 -14.99 -18.11
C THR A 404 -17.51 -15.28 -19.04
N CYS A 405 -18.76 -14.97 -18.66
CA CYS A 405 -19.97 -15.40 -19.37
C CYS A 405 -19.93 -15.19 -20.89
N PHE A 406 -19.51 -14.01 -21.35
CA PHE A 406 -19.44 -13.67 -22.79
C PHE A 406 -18.05 -13.87 -23.41
N SER A 407 -17.04 -14.28 -22.64
CA SER A 407 -15.69 -14.57 -23.16
C SER A 407 -15.66 -15.54 -24.36
N PRO A 408 -16.41 -16.67 -24.38
CA PRO A 408 -16.48 -17.54 -25.56
C PRO A 408 -17.40 -17.02 -26.68
N CYS A 409 -18.18 -15.96 -26.45
CA CYS A 409 -19.17 -15.45 -27.39
C CYS A 409 -18.50 -14.79 -28.61
N GLN A 410 -18.95 -15.14 -29.81
CA GLN A 410 -18.39 -14.59 -31.06
C GLN A 410 -19.09 -13.32 -31.54
N ALA A 411 -20.02 -12.77 -30.74
CA ALA A 411 -20.81 -11.60 -31.10
C ALA A 411 -19.97 -10.31 -31.22
N SER A 412 -20.37 -9.45 -32.17
CA SER A 412 -19.84 -8.09 -32.32
C SER A 412 -20.72 -7.02 -31.64
N GLU A 413 -21.97 -7.35 -31.35
CA GLU A 413 -22.94 -6.54 -30.63
C GLU A 413 -23.69 -7.45 -29.65
N ILE A 414 -23.73 -7.07 -28.37
CA ILE A 414 -24.49 -7.79 -27.34
C ILE A 414 -25.51 -6.83 -26.74
N ILE A 415 -26.78 -7.21 -26.80
CA ILE A 415 -27.91 -6.48 -26.19
C ILE A 415 -28.29 -7.17 -24.90
N LEU A 416 -28.34 -6.39 -23.81
CA LEU A 416 -28.72 -6.83 -22.47
C LEU A 416 -30.13 -6.34 -22.10
N PRO A 417 -30.92 -7.13 -21.35
CA PRO A 417 -32.23 -6.72 -20.82
C PRO A 417 -32.10 -5.78 -19.62
N GLU A 418 -33.16 -4.99 -19.37
CA GLU A 418 -33.30 -4.11 -18.20
C GLU A 418 -33.72 -4.90 -16.92
N SER A 419 -33.59 -6.23 -16.94
CA SER A 419 -33.75 -7.10 -15.77
C SER A 419 -32.47 -7.29 -14.95
N ILE A 420 -31.29 -6.97 -15.51
CA ILE A 420 -30.00 -7.23 -14.88
C ILE A 420 -29.64 -6.11 -13.91
N ASP A 421 -29.32 -6.44 -12.66
CA ASP A 421 -28.84 -5.48 -11.64
C ASP A 421 -27.32 -5.56 -11.39
N GLU A 422 -26.66 -6.67 -11.70
CA GLU A 422 -25.23 -6.90 -11.45
C GLU A 422 -24.51 -7.55 -12.63
N ILE A 423 -23.33 -7.03 -12.95
CA ILE A 423 -22.38 -7.61 -13.90
C ILE A 423 -21.10 -7.91 -13.14
N ARG A 424 -20.83 -9.18 -12.86
CA ARG A 424 -19.64 -9.62 -12.13
C ARG A 424 -18.37 -9.49 -12.96
N GLU A 425 -17.25 -9.59 -12.27
CA GLU A 425 -15.89 -9.50 -12.79
C GLU A 425 -15.65 -10.39 -14.02
N MET A 426 -14.83 -9.91 -14.96
CA MET A 426 -14.49 -10.63 -16.20
C MET A 426 -15.68 -11.05 -17.09
N ALA A 427 -16.90 -10.54 -16.87
CA ALA A 427 -18.11 -10.98 -17.60
C ALA A 427 -18.02 -10.93 -19.14
N PHE A 428 -17.26 -9.99 -19.69
CA PHE A 428 -16.95 -9.85 -21.13
C PHE A 428 -15.44 -9.96 -21.42
N TYR A 429 -14.66 -10.57 -20.52
CA TYR A 429 -13.21 -10.68 -20.65
C TYR A 429 -12.80 -11.29 -22.00
N ALA A 430 -11.90 -10.60 -22.71
CA ALA A 430 -11.33 -11.01 -23.98
C ALA A 430 -12.35 -11.35 -25.09
N CYS A 431 -13.58 -10.80 -25.07
CA CYS A 431 -14.58 -11.02 -26.13
C CYS A 431 -13.99 -10.71 -27.53
N PRO A 432 -13.80 -11.71 -28.43
CA PRO A 432 -12.89 -11.59 -29.56
C PRO A 432 -13.38 -10.68 -30.68
N ASN A 433 -14.69 -10.46 -30.80
CA ASN A 433 -15.31 -9.69 -31.88
C ASN A 433 -16.10 -8.46 -31.40
N LEU A 434 -16.26 -8.26 -30.09
CA LEU A 434 -17.17 -7.27 -29.51
C LEU A 434 -16.74 -5.86 -29.89
N LYS A 435 -17.63 -5.09 -30.51
CA LYS A 435 -17.41 -3.72 -30.99
C LYS A 435 -18.19 -2.66 -30.23
N SER A 436 -19.38 -3.02 -29.75
CA SER A 436 -20.27 -2.10 -29.05
C SER A 436 -21.14 -2.85 -28.06
N VAL A 437 -21.28 -2.28 -26.85
CA VAL A 437 -22.15 -2.79 -25.80
C VAL A 437 -22.82 -1.62 -25.07
N ILE A 438 -24.07 -1.84 -24.65
CA ILE A 438 -24.83 -0.91 -23.83
C ILE A 438 -25.16 -1.64 -22.53
N ILE A 439 -24.65 -1.13 -21.41
CA ILE A 439 -25.02 -1.59 -20.08
C ILE A 439 -26.32 -0.88 -19.67
N PRO A 440 -27.40 -1.63 -19.34
CA PRO A 440 -28.75 -1.07 -19.14
C PRO A 440 -28.85 -0.15 -17.91
N ALA A 441 -29.98 0.56 -17.80
CA ALA A 441 -30.23 1.50 -16.71
C ALA A 441 -30.54 0.80 -15.37
N SER A 442 -30.90 -0.48 -15.42
CA SER A 442 -31.08 -1.38 -14.27
C SER A 442 -29.79 -1.72 -13.53
N VAL A 443 -28.66 -1.86 -14.23
CA VAL A 443 -27.38 -2.35 -13.65
C VAL A 443 -26.82 -1.35 -12.65
N LYS A 444 -26.50 -1.84 -11.44
CA LYS A 444 -25.97 -1.05 -10.32
C LYS A 444 -24.50 -1.27 -10.05
N THR A 445 -24.04 -2.49 -10.22
CA THR A 445 -22.66 -2.90 -9.94
C THR A 445 -22.01 -3.50 -11.18
N ILE A 446 -20.79 -3.07 -11.49
CA ILE A 446 -19.91 -3.65 -12.50
C ILE A 446 -18.59 -4.07 -11.81
N GLY A 447 -18.24 -5.35 -11.86
CA GLY A 447 -17.05 -5.90 -11.21
C GLY A 447 -15.72 -5.54 -11.90
N ASN A 448 -14.63 -6.19 -11.48
CA ASN A 448 -13.28 -5.97 -12.00
C ASN A 448 -13.09 -6.56 -13.42
N ASN A 449 -12.17 -6.02 -14.22
CA ASN A 449 -11.74 -6.56 -15.52
C ASN A 449 -12.88 -6.84 -16.52
N VAL A 450 -14.05 -6.21 -16.39
CA VAL A 450 -15.29 -6.64 -17.08
C VAL A 450 -15.16 -6.64 -18.61
N PHE A 451 -14.47 -5.66 -19.21
CA PHE A 451 -14.14 -5.63 -20.64
C PHE A 451 -12.65 -5.81 -20.93
N ASP A 452 -11.84 -6.24 -19.95
CA ASP A 452 -10.39 -6.41 -20.11
C ASP A 452 -10.08 -7.29 -21.35
N LYS A 453 -9.12 -6.83 -22.19
CA LYS A 453 -8.75 -7.41 -23.49
C LYS A 453 -9.85 -7.47 -24.56
N CYS A 454 -10.93 -6.70 -24.45
CA CYS A 454 -11.84 -6.44 -25.57
C CYS A 454 -11.20 -5.54 -26.64
N SER A 455 -10.15 -6.03 -27.29
CA SER A 455 -9.26 -5.26 -28.18
C SER A 455 -9.93 -4.67 -29.44
N LEU A 456 -11.16 -5.09 -29.77
CA LEU A 456 -11.98 -4.55 -30.88
C LEU A 456 -13.16 -3.67 -30.44
N LEU A 457 -13.34 -3.44 -29.13
CA LEU A 457 -14.44 -2.66 -28.57
C LEU A 457 -14.24 -1.18 -28.90
N GLU A 458 -15.13 -0.59 -29.71
CA GLU A 458 -15.02 0.78 -30.21
C GLU A 458 -15.82 1.78 -29.37
N THR A 459 -16.95 1.35 -28.79
CA THR A 459 -17.86 2.21 -28.01
C THR A 459 -18.53 1.48 -26.85
N VAL A 460 -18.62 2.13 -25.68
CA VAL A 460 -19.37 1.63 -24.52
C VAL A 460 -20.33 2.71 -24.00
N GLU A 461 -21.57 2.33 -23.67
CA GLU A 461 -22.55 3.19 -23.00
C GLU A 461 -23.02 2.53 -21.69
N ILE A 462 -22.73 3.14 -20.53
CA ILE A 462 -23.15 2.67 -19.21
C ILE A 462 -24.27 3.57 -18.69
N LYS A 463 -25.47 3.01 -18.51
CA LYS A 463 -26.67 3.80 -18.13
C LYS A 463 -26.96 3.82 -16.63
N GLY A 464 -26.85 2.68 -15.95
CA GLY A 464 -27.35 2.53 -14.58
C GLY A 464 -26.32 2.60 -13.44
N ALA A 465 -25.05 2.32 -13.74
CA ALA A 465 -24.09 1.88 -12.73
C ALA A 465 -23.81 2.92 -11.64
N GLU A 466 -23.89 2.47 -10.39
CA GLU A 466 -23.59 3.25 -9.19
C GLU A 466 -22.21 2.92 -8.63
N THR A 467 -21.67 1.72 -8.91
CA THR A 467 -20.31 1.29 -8.59
C THR A 467 -19.62 0.61 -9.79
N MET A 468 -18.30 0.80 -9.92
CA MET A 468 -17.43 0.07 -10.87
C MET A 468 -16.12 -0.39 -10.22
N GLY A 469 -15.67 -1.59 -10.58
CA GLY A 469 -14.43 -2.20 -10.11
C GLY A 469 -13.16 -1.68 -10.80
N GLU A 470 -12.06 -2.41 -10.60
CA GLU A 470 -10.74 -2.17 -11.17
C GLU A 470 -10.59 -2.71 -12.60
N LEU A 471 -9.70 -2.12 -13.40
CA LEU A 471 -9.25 -2.57 -14.73
C LEU A 471 -10.37 -2.81 -15.75
N VAL A 472 -11.53 -2.15 -15.59
CA VAL A 472 -12.77 -2.40 -16.34
C VAL A 472 -12.57 -2.30 -17.86
N PHE A 473 -11.69 -1.40 -18.32
CA PHE A 473 -11.36 -1.18 -19.74
C PHE A 473 -9.89 -1.48 -20.09
N CYS A 474 -9.20 -2.29 -19.28
CA CYS A 474 -7.81 -2.65 -19.56
C CYS A 474 -7.65 -3.28 -20.95
N ASP A 475 -6.58 -2.92 -21.66
CA ASP A 475 -6.26 -3.43 -23.01
C ASP A 475 -7.38 -3.24 -24.08
N CYS A 476 -8.36 -2.35 -23.83
CA CYS A 476 -9.41 -1.95 -24.78
C CYS A 476 -8.86 -1.01 -25.87
N ASN A 477 -7.84 -1.47 -26.60
CA ASN A 477 -7.01 -0.71 -27.53
C ASN A 477 -7.80 0.02 -28.65
N ALA A 478 -9.01 -0.43 -28.99
CA ALA A 478 -9.86 0.18 -30.01
C ALA A 478 -10.93 1.16 -29.48
N LEU A 479 -11.05 1.32 -28.15
CA LEU A 479 -12.13 2.11 -27.53
C LEU A 479 -11.95 3.59 -27.83
N LYS A 480 -12.92 4.20 -28.52
CA LYS A 480 -12.90 5.61 -28.93
C LYS A 480 -13.79 6.48 -28.06
N LYS A 481 -14.95 5.96 -27.66
CA LYS A 481 -15.98 6.70 -26.92
C LYS A 481 -16.51 5.88 -25.76
N LEU A 482 -16.49 6.48 -24.57
CA LEU A 482 -17.13 5.94 -23.37
C LEU A 482 -18.16 6.95 -22.85
N THR A 483 -19.40 6.48 -22.68
CA THR A 483 -20.43 7.18 -21.91
C THR A 483 -20.63 6.48 -20.57
N ILE A 484 -20.53 7.24 -19.48
CA ILE A 484 -20.64 6.79 -18.09
C ILE A 484 -21.92 7.37 -17.48
N SER A 485 -22.57 6.61 -16.59
CA SER A 485 -23.75 7.08 -15.87
C SER A 485 -23.41 8.21 -14.90
N GLY A 486 -24.22 9.26 -14.90
CA GLY A 486 -24.20 10.33 -13.90
C GLY A 486 -24.49 9.86 -12.47
N GLU A 487 -24.99 8.64 -12.27
CA GLU A 487 -25.26 8.03 -10.97
C GLU A 487 -24.06 7.30 -10.34
N LEU A 488 -22.93 7.19 -11.06
CA LEU A 488 -21.71 6.54 -10.58
C LEU A 488 -21.16 7.23 -9.33
N LYS A 489 -21.16 6.54 -8.19
CA LYS A 489 -20.66 7.03 -6.89
C LYS A 489 -19.23 6.58 -6.62
N GLU A 490 -18.90 5.37 -7.03
CA GLU A 490 -17.65 4.71 -6.68
C GLU A 490 -17.04 4.07 -7.93
N TRP A 491 -15.76 4.30 -8.14
CA TRP A 491 -14.96 3.60 -9.15
C TRP A 491 -13.62 3.32 -8.49
N ASN A 492 -13.35 2.06 -8.17
CA ASN A 492 -12.21 1.69 -7.34
C ASN A 492 -10.90 1.54 -8.13
N ASP A 493 -10.84 2.14 -9.32
CA ASP A 493 -9.75 2.00 -10.26
C ASP A 493 -8.82 3.22 -10.23
N GLN A 494 -7.52 3.00 -10.02
CA GLN A 494 -6.50 4.06 -10.08
C GLN A 494 -6.00 4.30 -11.50
N GLU A 495 -6.18 3.36 -12.43
CA GLU A 495 -5.65 3.44 -13.80
C GLU A 495 -6.68 3.04 -14.88
N PRO A 496 -7.92 3.57 -14.87
CA PRO A 496 -9.09 3.03 -15.60
C PRO A 496 -9.03 3.02 -17.13
N PHE A 497 -7.94 3.53 -17.72
CA PHE A 497 -7.77 3.66 -19.17
C PHE A 497 -6.38 3.21 -19.66
N VAL A 498 -5.66 2.39 -18.87
CA VAL A 498 -4.42 1.75 -19.33
C VAL A 498 -4.67 1.04 -20.66
N ASP A 499 -3.84 1.39 -21.63
CA ASP A 499 -3.87 0.88 -23.00
C ASP A 499 -5.18 1.08 -23.79
N CYS A 500 -6.07 1.99 -23.35
CA CYS A 500 -7.15 2.57 -24.15
C CYS A 500 -6.61 3.56 -25.22
N LYS A 501 -5.66 3.12 -26.04
CA LYS A 501 -4.84 3.95 -26.96
C LYS A 501 -5.66 4.73 -28.00
N ALA A 502 -6.87 4.30 -28.32
CA ALA A 502 -7.77 4.94 -29.29
C ALA A 502 -8.75 5.96 -28.68
N LEU A 503 -8.75 6.19 -27.37
CA LEU A 503 -9.81 6.95 -26.70
C LEU A 503 -9.81 8.42 -27.12
N GLU A 504 -10.91 8.88 -27.72
CA GLU A 504 -11.11 10.25 -28.22
C GLU A 504 -11.89 11.11 -27.22
N GLU A 505 -12.85 10.51 -26.49
CA GLU A 505 -13.87 11.21 -25.72
C GLU A 505 -14.44 10.35 -24.57
N ILE A 506 -14.50 10.93 -23.36
CA ILE A 506 -15.24 10.39 -22.21
C ILE A 506 -16.38 11.37 -21.87
N THR A 507 -17.60 10.86 -21.76
CA THR A 507 -18.79 11.61 -21.35
C THR A 507 -19.38 11.01 -20.08
N VAL A 508 -19.75 11.85 -19.11
CA VAL A 508 -20.55 11.45 -17.95
C VAL A 508 -21.91 12.15 -18.07
N THR A 509 -23.01 11.42 -17.92
CA THR A 509 -24.36 12.02 -18.00
C THR A 509 -24.71 12.83 -16.73
N ASP A 510 -25.78 13.62 -16.78
CA ASP A 510 -26.30 14.31 -15.59
C ASP A 510 -26.86 13.30 -14.59
N GLY A 511 -26.46 13.42 -13.31
CA GLY A 511 -26.90 12.52 -12.24
C GLY A 511 -26.27 12.83 -10.87
N SER A 512 -26.60 12.03 -9.85
CA SER A 512 -26.26 12.28 -8.43
C SER A 512 -24.84 11.88 -8.00
N GLY A 513 -24.12 11.14 -8.84
CA GLY A 513 -22.83 10.51 -8.54
C GLY A 513 -21.62 11.44 -8.46
N ASN A 514 -20.44 10.87 -8.21
CA ASN A 514 -19.20 11.57 -7.84
C ASN A 514 -18.30 11.97 -9.04
N PHE A 515 -18.72 11.71 -10.28
CA PHE A 515 -17.96 11.99 -11.50
C PHE A 515 -18.66 13.01 -12.41
N THR A 516 -17.90 13.63 -13.32
CA THR A 516 -18.41 14.56 -14.35
C THR A 516 -17.41 14.67 -15.51
N SER A 517 -17.87 15.11 -16.68
CA SER A 517 -17.01 15.40 -17.83
C SER A 517 -17.07 16.88 -18.25
N GLU A 518 -16.01 17.36 -18.91
CA GLU A 518 -15.97 18.64 -19.61
C GLU A 518 -15.09 18.49 -20.85
N ASP A 519 -15.58 18.90 -22.03
CA ASP A 519 -14.90 18.80 -23.33
C ASP A 519 -14.29 17.41 -23.63
N GLY A 520 -14.96 16.33 -23.19
CA GLY A 520 -14.53 14.93 -23.37
C GLY A 520 -13.49 14.43 -22.36
N VAL A 521 -13.14 15.22 -21.34
CA VAL A 521 -12.19 14.88 -20.26
C VAL A 521 -12.94 14.54 -18.98
N LEU A 522 -12.47 13.54 -18.22
CA LEU A 522 -13.09 13.03 -16.99
C LEU A 522 -12.52 13.71 -15.73
N TYR A 523 -13.41 14.08 -14.81
CA TYR A 523 -13.11 14.73 -13.54
C TYR A 523 -13.95 14.14 -12.40
N ASN A 524 -13.54 14.41 -11.15
CA ASN A 524 -14.44 14.30 -10.00
C ASN A 524 -15.51 15.42 -10.02
N LYS A 525 -16.60 15.24 -9.27
CA LYS A 525 -17.83 16.06 -9.40
C LYS A 525 -17.63 17.57 -9.27
N ASP A 526 -16.71 18.02 -8.42
CA ASP A 526 -16.40 19.43 -8.19
C ASP A 526 -15.29 19.99 -9.10
N LYS A 527 -14.78 19.16 -10.01
CA LYS A 527 -13.70 19.44 -10.96
C LYS A 527 -12.41 19.90 -10.26
N THR A 528 -12.09 19.35 -9.09
CA THR A 528 -10.82 19.56 -8.38
C THR A 528 -9.74 18.55 -8.75
N THR A 529 -10.09 17.34 -9.18
CA THR A 529 -9.17 16.33 -9.73
C THR A 529 -9.53 16.07 -11.19
N LEU A 530 -8.53 16.15 -12.08
CA LEU A 530 -8.62 15.56 -13.42
C LEU A 530 -8.23 14.09 -13.29
N ILE A 531 -9.15 13.20 -13.69
CA ILE A 531 -9.02 11.75 -13.53
C ILE A 531 -8.49 11.12 -14.82
N ALA A 532 -9.06 11.47 -15.98
CA ALA A 532 -8.59 10.93 -17.27
C ALA A 532 -8.79 11.90 -18.43
N TYR A 533 -7.75 12.01 -19.26
CA TYR A 533 -7.71 12.70 -20.54
C TYR A 533 -7.59 11.66 -21.66
N PRO A 534 -8.50 11.61 -22.65
CA PRO A 534 -8.48 10.56 -23.67
C PRO A 534 -7.19 10.56 -24.52
N ALA A 535 -6.53 9.41 -24.61
CA ALA A 535 -5.18 9.28 -25.19
C ALA A 535 -5.09 9.74 -26.67
N CYS A 536 -6.15 9.54 -27.44
CA CYS A 536 -6.27 9.90 -28.85
C CYS A 536 -7.05 11.22 -29.08
N LYS A 537 -7.42 11.96 -28.03
CA LYS A 537 -8.10 13.26 -28.14
C LYS A 537 -7.35 14.19 -29.09
N ALA A 538 -8.05 14.85 -30.00
CA ALA A 538 -7.44 15.58 -31.12
C ALA A 538 -6.69 16.88 -30.70
N ASP A 539 -6.90 17.36 -29.48
CA ASP A 539 -6.40 18.65 -29.02
C ASP A 539 -4.89 18.64 -28.76
N LYS A 540 -4.19 19.59 -29.40
CA LYS A 540 -2.74 19.79 -29.27
C LYS A 540 -2.33 20.50 -27.98
N SER A 541 -3.27 21.09 -27.26
CA SER A 541 -3.02 21.91 -26.08
C SER A 541 -4.12 21.75 -25.04
N PHE A 542 -3.74 21.36 -23.83
CA PHE A 542 -4.64 21.32 -22.67
C PHE A 542 -4.39 22.52 -21.74
N THR A 543 -5.45 23.10 -21.19
CA THR A 543 -5.36 24.10 -20.11
C THR A 543 -6.24 23.66 -18.96
N ALA A 544 -5.62 23.37 -17.80
CA ALA A 544 -6.35 22.92 -16.62
C ALA A 544 -7.34 24.00 -16.14
N PRO A 545 -8.63 23.67 -15.94
CA PRO A 545 -9.59 24.56 -15.31
C PRO A 545 -9.07 25.09 -13.96
N LYS A 546 -9.54 26.29 -13.57
CA LYS A 546 -9.08 26.96 -12.34
C LYS A 546 -9.45 26.18 -11.07
N SER A 547 -10.50 25.36 -11.13
CA SER A 547 -10.92 24.42 -10.09
C SER A 547 -9.89 23.31 -9.86
N VAL A 548 -9.29 22.75 -10.91
CA VAL A 548 -8.37 21.59 -10.83
C VAL A 548 -7.14 21.90 -9.97
N LYS A 549 -6.90 21.06 -8.97
CA LYS A 549 -5.79 21.07 -8.01
C LYS A 549 -4.91 19.83 -8.16
N SER A 550 -5.49 18.71 -8.55
CA SER A 550 -4.84 17.39 -8.65
C SER A 550 -4.93 16.87 -10.08
N ILE A 551 -3.84 16.27 -10.55
CA ILE A 551 -3.83 15.38 -11.71
C ILE A 551 -3.61 13.97 -11.18
N ALA A 552 -4.57 13.08 -11.41
CA ALA A 552 -4.55 11.72 -10.88
C ALA A 552 -3.44 10.85 -11.49
N GLN A 553 -3.22 9.68 -10.88
CA GLN A 553 -2.36 8.64 -11.45
C GLN A 553 -2.78 8.31 -12.89
N SER A 554 -1.79 8.14 -13.79
CA SER A 554 -2.00 7.77 -15.21
C SER A 554 -2.97 8.68 -16.02
N ALA A 555 -3.33 9.86 -15.52
CA ALA A 555 -4.45 10.66 -16.05
C ALA A 555 -4.31 11.17 -17.51
N PHE A 556 -3.08 11.30 -18.04
CA PHE A 556 -2.82 11.59 -19.46
C PHE A 556 -2.01 10.46 -20.12
N TYR A 557 -2.02 9.24 -19.56
CA TYR A 557 -1.20 8.13 -20.03
C TYR A 557 -1.32 7.92 -21.54
N GLY A 558 -0.19 7.97 -22.24
CA GLY A 558 -0.11 7.75 -23.67
C GLY A 558 -0.74 8.84 -24.56
N ALA A 559 -1.04 10.05 -24.06
CA ALA A 559 -1.68 11.10 -24.86
C ALA A 559 -0.86 11.48 -26.13
N VAL A 560 -1.24 10.93 -27.29
CA VAL A 560 -0.40 10.91 -28.50
C VAL A 560 -0.40 12.25 -29.27
N ASN A 561 -1.45 13.05 -29.13
CA ASN A 561 -1.61 14.32 -29.84
C ASN A 561 -1.21 15.55 -29.02
N LEU A 562 -1.07 15.41 -27.69
CA LEU A 562 -0.91 16.52 -26.76
C LEU A 562 0.49 17.12 -26.85
N GLU A 563 0.62 18.30 -27.45
CA GLU A 563 1.90 19.01 -27.60
C GLU A 563 2.23 19.93 -26.42
N SER A 564 1.22 20.37 -25.66
CA SER A 564 1.40 21.31 -24.54
C SER A 564 0.34 21.20 -23.45
N ALA A 565 0.73 21.45 -22.20
CA ALA A 565 -0.18 21.47 -21.05
C ALA A 565 0.06 22.69 -20.13
N ASP A 566 -0.99 23.45 -19.83
CA ASP A 566 -0.97 24.51 -18.81
C ASP A 566 -1.62 24.04 -17.51
N LEU A 567 -0.78 23.79 -16.51
CA LEU A 567 -1.14 23.26 -15.19
C LEU A 567 -1.01 24.33 -14.10
N SER A 568 -1.28 25.59 -14.44
CA SER A 568 -1.10 26.74 -13.53
C SER A 568 -1.99 26.75 -12.28
N SER A 569 -3.07 25.97 -12.28
CA SER A 569 -4.03 25.82 -11.17
C SER A 569 -3.71 24.68 -10.19
N VAL A 570 -2.82 23.78 -10.60
CA VAL A 570 -2.50 22.50 -9.95
C VAL A 570 -1.58 22.68 -8.73
N THR A 571 -1.63 21.74 -7.80
CA THR A 571 -0.82 21.63 -6.56
C THR A 571 -0.19 20.26 -6.38
N SER A 572 -0.80 19.19 -6.92
CA SER A 572 -0.25 17.82 -6.95
C SER A 572 -0.38 17.19 -8.35
N ILE A 573 0.61 16.38 -8.72
CA ILE A 573 0.59 15.51 -9.89
C ILE A 573 1.06 14.14 -9.42
N GLU A 574 0.26 13.10 -9.63
CA GLU A 574 0.53 11.75 -9.14
C GLU A 574 1.42 10.93 -10.10
N SER A 575 1.61 9.64 -9.82
CA SER A 575 2.52 8.79 -10.58
C SER A 575 2.02 8.53 -12.01
N PHE A 576 2.93 8.29 -12.95
CA PHE A 576 2.63 7.98 -14.37
C PHE A 576 1.74 9.01 -15.12
N ALA A 577 1.43 10.16 -14.50
CA ALA A 577 0.35 11.07 -14.91
C ALA A 577 0.44 11.60 -16.35
N PHE A 578 1.64 11.71 -16.93
CA PHE A 578 1.89 12.00 -18.34
C PHE A 578 2.86 10.98 -18.96
N GLU A 579 2.87 9.74 -18.50
CA GLU A 579 3.72 8.71 -19.07
C GLU A 579 3.39 8.51 -20.56
N ASN A 580 4.40 8.16 -21.37
CA ASN A 580 4.24 7.90 -22.81
C ASN A 580 3.64 9.06 -23.66
N CYS A 581 3.50 10.28 -23.12
CA CYS A 581 3.11 11.50 -23.84
C CYS A 581 4.20 11.97 -24.83
N LYS A 582 4.52 11.16 -25.85
CA LYS A 582 5.68 11.33 -26.74
C LYS A 582 5.61 12.59 -27.61
N ALA A 583 4.43 13.21 -27.78
CA ALA A 583 4.25 14.48 -28.47
C ALA A 583 4.46 15.73 -27.58
N LEU A 584 4.50 15.58 -26.25
CA LEU A 584 4.48 16.68 -25.29
C LEU A 584 5.81 17.46 -25.33
N LYS A 585 5.75 18.74 -25.73
CA LYS A 585 6.91 19.62 -25.92
C LYS A 585 7.09 20.62 -24.78
N SER A 586 6.01 20.96 -24.07
CA SER A 586 6.04 21.96 -23.00
C SER A 586 4.96 21.77 -21.95
N VAL A 587 5.34 21.95 -20.68
CA VAL A 587 4.42 21.92 -19.53
C VAL A 587 4.63 23.18 -18.69
N LYS A 588 3.55 23.94 -18.46
CA LYS A 588 3.55 25.16 -17.65
C LYS A 588 3.04 24.84 -16.24
N LEU A 589 3.96 24.43 -15.39
CA LEU A 589 3.66 24.05 -14.00
C LEU A 589 3.30 25.24 -13.11
N SER A 590 2.39 24.99 -12.17
CA SER A 590 2.00 25.90 -11.10
C SER A 590 3.18 26.35 -10.23
N LYS A 591 3.11 27.59 -9.75
CA LYS A 591 4.04 28.15 -8.75
C LYS A 591 3.76 27.65 -7.32
N LYS A 592 2.76 26.77 -7.17
CA LYS A 592 2.32 26.10 -5.94
C LYS A 592 2.36 24.56 -6.04
N LEU A 593 3.03 23.97 -7.04
CA LEU A 593 3.18 22.52 -7.09
C LEU A 593 4.02 22.06 -5.89
N GLU A 594 3.52 21.10 -5.12
CA GLU A 594 4.08 20.61 -3.84
C GLU A 594 4.55 19.15 -3.93
N THR A 595 3.87 18.32 -4.72
CA THR A 595 4.25 16.92 -5.02
C THR A 595 4.34 16.65 -6.53
N LEU A 596 5.15 15.65 -6.90
CA LEU A 596 5.23 15.07 -8.24
C LEU A 596 5.55 13.58 -8.13
N GLY A 597 4.64 12.70 -8.55
CA GLY A 597 4.76 11.24 -8.39
C GLY A 597 5.88 10.59 -9.21
N SER A 598 6.06 9.29 -9.03
CA SER A 598 7.04 8.51 -9.80
C SER A 598 6.63 8.46 -11.27
N ASP A 599 7.62 8.53 -12.17
CA ASP A 599 7.42 8.40 -13.62
C ASP A 599 6.39 9.37 -14.25
N ALA A 600 6.02 10.43 -13.52
CA ALA A 600 4.95 11.37 -13.89
C ALA A 600 5.12 12.08 -15.24
N PHE A 601 6.36 12.19 -15.75
CA PHE A 601 6.69 12.61 -17.13
C PHE A 601 7.70 11.65 -17.79
N TYR A 602 7.65 10.36 -17.47
CA TYR A 602 8.50 9.34 -18.08
C TYR A 602 8.11 9.09 -19.55
N ASN A 603 9.11 8.76 -20.38
CA ASN A 603 8.98 8.57 -21.83
C ASN A 603 8.39 9.79 -22.60
N CYS A 604 8.31 10.97 -21.98
CA CYS A 604 8.04 12.27 -22.62
C CYS A 604 9.22 12.73 -23.49
N THR A 605 9.60 11.95 -24.51
CA THR A 605 10.87 12.16 -25.27
C THR A 605 10.98 13.50 -26.01
N SER A 606 9.84 14.12 -26.35
CA SER A 606 9.76 15.50 -26.91
C SER A 606 9.92 16.61 -25.87
N LEU A 607 9.73 16.34 -24.58
CA LEU A 607 9.79 17.34 -23.51
C LEU A 607 11.26 17.61 -23.17
N LYS A 608 11.86 18.65 -23.77
CA LYS A 608 13.29 18.96 -23.57
C LYS A 608 13.59 19.93 -22.42
N LYS A 609 12.56 20.54 -21.80
CA LYS A 609 12.71 21.43 -20.65
C LYS A 609 11.57 21.30 -19.66
N LEU A 610 11.88 21.43 -18.37
CA LEU A 610 10.87 21.58 -17.31
C LEU A 610 11.28 22.65 -16.30
N ARG A 611 10.33 23.49 -15.88
CA ARG A 611 10.55 24.54 -14.86
C ARG A 611 9.83 24.17 -13.57
N LEU A 612 10.61 23.85 -12.55
CA LEU A 612 10.11 23.35 -11.26
C LEU A 612 10.08 24.49 -10.23
N PRO A 613 9.00 24.61 -9.42
CA PRO A 613 8.89 25.69 -8.43
C PRO A 613 9.76 25.44 -7.19
N LYS A 614 9.79 26.42 -6.28
CA LYS A 614 10.45 26.27 -4.97
C LYS A 614 9.62 25.52 -3.92
N THR A 615 8.35 25.26 -4.23
CA THR A 615 7.34 24.66 -3.35
C THR A 615 7.34 23.14 -3.40
N LEU A 616 7.91 22.56 -4.47
CA LEU A 616 7.99 21.12 -4.67
C LEU A 616 8.86 20.50 -3.57
N THR A 617 8.21 19.82 -2.63
CA THR A 617 8.82 19.18 -1.46
C THR A 617 9.16 17.72 -1.71
N ASP A 618 8.35 17.04 -2.53
CA ASP A 618 8.45 15.62 -2.83
C ASP A 618 8.48 15.35 -4.34
N ILE A 619 9.26 14.35 -4.77
CA ILE A 619 9.52 13.98 -6.18
C ILE A 619 9.85 12.47 -6.25
N GLY A 620 8.99 11.70 -6.92
CA GLY A 620 9.14 10.24 -7.07
C GLY A 620 10.30 9.79 -7.96
N ALA A 621 10.50 8.48 -8.07
CA ALA A 621 11.52 7.89 -8.95
C ALA A 621 11.24 8.25 -10.42
N CYS A 622 12.28 8.48 -11.22
CA CYS A 622 12.20 8.74 -12.67
C CYS A 622 11.20 9.83 -13.16
N ALA A 623 10.66 10.66 -12.26
CA ALA A 623 9.49 11.53 -12.41
C ALA A 623 9.51 12.52 -13.59
N PHE A 624 10.66 12.81 -14.18
CA PHE A 624 10.79 13.58 -15.42
C PHE A 624 12.12 13.34 -16.11
N GLY A 625 12.13 13.47 -17.44
CA GLY A 625 13.37 13.49 -18.23
C GLY A 625 14.07 12.13 -18.38
N TYR A 626 13.38 11.05 -18.04
CA TYR A 626 13.80 9.67 -18.31
C TYR A 626 12.95 9.04 -19.43
N CYS A 627 13.50 8.04 -20.11
CA CYS A 627 12.80 7.19 -21.05
C CYS A 627 13.40 5.78 -21.11
N TYR A 628 12.60 4.83 -21.60
CA TYR A 628 13.00 3.46 -21.87
C TYR A 628 13.93 3.37 -23.09
N GLN A 629 14.97 2.55 -23.04
CA GLN A 629 15.77 2.19 -24.21
C GLN A 629 16.20 0.71 -24.13
N GLU A 630 15.88 -0.05 -25.17
CA GLU A 630 16.32 -1.44 -25.32
C GLU A 630 17.84 -1.55 -25.50
N GLN A 631 18.47 -2.51 -24.82
CA GLN A 631 19.89 -2.79 -24.93
C GLN A 631 20.22 -3.53 -26.24
N VAL A 632 20.62 -2.79 -27.27
CA VAL A 632 21.01 -3.36 -28.57
C VAL A 632 22.41 -3.97 -28.48
N ASN A 633 22.45 -5.26 -28.09
CA ASN A 633 23.60 -6.13 -27.79
C ASN A 633 24.19 -5.93 -26.37
N SER A 634 23.68 -6.73 -25.44
CA SER A 634 24.21 -6.97 -24.09
C SER A 634 24.00 -8.46 -23.76
N ASP A 635 24.91 -9.07 -23.00
CA ASP A 635 24.71 -10.42 -22.43
C ASP A 635 23.79 -10.39 -21.18
N ASP A 636 23.46 -9.18 -20.69
CA ASP A 636 22.45 -8.87 -19.69
C ASP A 636 21.16 -8.38 -20.42
N PRO A 637 20.01 -9.07 -20.27
CA PRO A 637 18.78 -8.76 -20.99
C PRO A 637 17.93 -7.64 -20.37
N GLU A 638 18.29 -7.07 -19.22
CA GLU A 638 17.47 -6.04 -18.58
C GLU A 638 17.53 -4.68 -19.31
N ALA A 639 16.36 -4.03 -19.40
CA ALA A 639 16.21 -2.76 -20.11
C ALA A 639 16.46 -1.56 -19.17
N THR A 640 17.28 -0.62 -19.63
CA THR A 640 17.82 0.44 -18.76
C THR A 640 17.10 1.78 -18.93
N ASN A 641 16.69 2.39 -17.80
CA ASN A 641 16.20 3.76 -17.76
C ASN A 641 17.30 4.77 -18.11
N VAL A 642 17.14 5.51 -19.22
CA VAL A 642 18.12 6.51 -19.70
C VAL A 642 17.56 7.93 -19.64
N LEU A 643 18.45 8.92 -19.51
CA LEU A 643 18.05 10.33 -19.60
C LEU A 643 17.71 10.72 -21.04
N VAL A 644 16.61 11.46 -21.21
CA VAL A 644 16.19 12.06 -22.48
C VAL A 644 17.28 13.04 -22.95
N ASP A 645 17.83 12.83 -24.14
CA ASP A 645 18.90 13.70 -24.66
C ASP A 645 18.45 15.17 -24.73
N GLY A 646 19.36 16.06 -24.31
CA GLY A 646 19.16 17.50 -24.21
C GLY A 646 18.26 17.98 -23.06
N PHE A 647 17.77 17.10 -22.16
CA PHE A 647 16.82 17.49 -21.11
C PHE A 647 17.43 18.49 -20.11
N ARG A 648 16.72 19.61 -19.87
CA ARG A 648 17.17 20.70 -19.00
C ARG A 648 16.14 21.11 -17.96
N VAL A 649 16.54 21.04 -16.69
CA VAL A 649 15.74 21.48 -15.55
C VAL A 649 16.01 22.95 -15.22
N TYR A 650 14.96 23.72 -15.00
CA TYR A 650 15.04 25.10 -14.49
C TYR A 650 14.51 25.13 -13.05
N ALA A 651 15.42 25.14 -12.08
CA ALA A 651 15.09 25.02 -10.65
C ALA A 651 15.72 26.14 -9.79
N PRO A 652 15.06 26.57 -8.70
CA PRO A 652 15.68 27.40 -7.66
C PRO A 652 16.88 26.69 -7.03
N LYS A 653 18.01 27.40 -6.85
CA LYS A 653 19.21 26.79 -6.25
C LYS A 653 18.89 26.25 -4.84
N ASN A 654 19.33 25.02 -4.57
CA ASN A 654 19.16 24.27 -3.32
C ASN A 654 17.71 23.79 -2.98
N SER A 655 16.71 23.94 -3.85
CA SER A 655 15.39 23.29 -3.65
C SER A 655 15.47 21.76 -3.80
N THR A 656 14.41 21.02 -3.41
CA THR A 656 14.30 19.57 -3.67
C THR A 656 14.50 19.26 -5.16
N ALA A 657 13.80 19.98 -6.04
CA ALA A 657 13.97 19.89 -7.49
C ALA A 657 15.42 20.06 -7.98
N TYR A 658 16.19 20.98 -7.37
CA TYR A 658 17.61 21.16 -7.69
C TYR A 658 18.47 19.99 -7.19
N LYS A 659 18.19 19.46 -5.99
CA LYS A 659 18.91 18.31 -5.42
C LYS A 659 18.66 17.05 -6.23
N TYR A 660 17.38 16.73 -6.48
CA TYR A 660 16.91 15.61 -7.29
C TYR A 660 17.59 15.58 -8.66
N ALA A 661 17.42 16.65 -9.44
CA ALA A 661 17.98 16.74 -10.78
C ALA A 661 19.52 16.69 -10.81
N LYS A 662 20.20 17.03 -9.70
CA LYS A 662 21.67 16.85 -9.58
C LYS A 662 22.08 15.46 -9.12
N GLY A 663 21.30 14.76 -8.32
CA GLY A 663 21.48 13.32 -8.04
C GLY A 663 21.32 12.50 -9.32
N CYS A 664 20.27 12.80 -10.10
CA CYS A 664 19.99 12.22 -11.42
C CYS A 664 20.95 12.68 -12.55
N GLY A 665 22.01 13.45 -12.26
CA GLY A 665 23.01 13.86 -13.26
C GLY A 665 22.57 14.88 -14.33
N MET A 666 21.35 15.41 -14.27
CA MET A 666 20.75 16.27 -15.30
C MET A 666 21.42 17.66 -15.41
N ASP A 667 21.22 18.36 -16.54
CA ASP A 667 21.52 19.78 -16.64
C ASP A 667 20.49 20.62 -15.84
N VAL A 668 20.99 21.53 -15.00
CA VAL A 668 20.16 22.33 -14.07
C VAL A 668 20.57 23.79 -14.11
N VAL A 669 19.69 24.62 -14.68
CA VAL A 669 19.85 26.07 -14.75
C VAL A 669 19.16 26.74 -13.56
N THR A 670 19.91 27.50 -12.79
CA THR A 670 19.41 28.25 -11.62
C THR A 670 19.43 29.76 -11.87
N GLY A 671 18.72 30.53 -11.05
CA GLY A 671 18.79 32.00 -11.09
C GLY A 671 18.10 32.64 -12.31
N THR A 672 17.23 31.92 -13.02
CA THR A 672 16.46 32.43 -14.16
C THR A 672 14.97 32.53 -13.87
N VAL A 673 14.33 33.53 -14.48
CA VAL A 673 12.87 33.68 -14.56
C VAL A 673 12.42 33.48 -16.01
N GLU A 674 11.21 32.96 -16.21
CA GLU A 674 10.61 32.80 -17.53
C GLU A 674 9.63 33.95 -17.80
N LEU A 675 9.81 34.59 -18.95
CA LEU A 675 9.00 35.70 -19.46
C LEU A 675 8.81 35.44 -20.96
N PHE A 676 7.58 35.52 -21.48
CA PHE A 676 7.28 35.31 -22.91
C PHE A 676 7.91 34.02 -23.49
N GLY A 677 7.80 32.90 -22.75
CA GLY A 677 8.35 31.58 -23.12
C GLY A 677 9.88 31.46 -23.09
N LYS A 678 10.61 32.53 -22.75
CA LYS A 678 12.07 32.61 -22.76
C LYS A 678 12.63 32.77 -21.35
N ASN A 679 13.79 32.15 -21.11
CA ASN A 679 14.44 32.09 -19.81
C ASN A 679 15.53 33.16 -19.69
N TYR A 680 15.34 34.10 -18.75
CA TYR A 680 16.23 35.25 -18.54
C TYR A 680 16.93 35.15 -17.17
N ASP A 681 18.23 35.47 -17.13
CA ASP A 681 18.99 35.58 -15.88
C ASP A 681 18.48 36.76 -15.03
N ILE A 682 18.17 36.49 -13.76
CA ILE A 682 17.57 37.47 -12.84
C ILE A 682 18.57 38.59 -12.47
N ARG A 683 19.87 38.31 -12.48
CA ARG A 683 20.93 39.31 -12.25
C ARG A 683 21.08 40.22 -13.46
N LEU A 684 20.98 39.68 -14.67
CA LEU A 684 20.98 40.47 -15.91
C LEU A 684 19.74 41.39 -15.98
N LEU A 685 18.55 40.87 -15.65
CA LEU A 685 17.33 41.68 -15.53
C LEU A 685 17.46 42.74 -14.42
N GLY A 686 18.04 42.40 -13.26
CA GLY A 686 18.32 43.34 -12.18
C GLY A 686 19.28 44.46 -12.59
N PHE A 687 20.31 44.14 -13.37
CA PHE A 687 21.26 45.12 -13.92
C PHE A 687 20.59 46.04 -14.95
N LEU A 688 19.80 45.49 -15.88
CA LEU A 688 19.01 46.26 -16.85
C LEU A 688 17.98 47.17 -16.16
N GLY A 689 17.27 46.67 -15.15
CA GLY A 689 16.37 47.46 -14.31
C GLY A 689 17.09 48.57 -13.56
N GLY A 690 18.28 48.30 -13.02
CA GLY A 690 19.15 49.28 -12.40
C GLY A 690 19.61 50.38 -13.36
N LEU A 691 19.97 50.04 -14.59
CA LEU A 691 20.32 51.00 -15.65
C LEU A 691 19.11 51.87 -16.05
N ILE A 692 17.92 51.27 -16.19
CA ILE A 692 16.68 52.00 -16.49
C ILE A 692 16.33 52.97 -15.36
N LEU A 693 16.43 52.54 -14.11
CA LEU A 693 16.22 53.39 -12.93
C LEU A 693 17.25 54.51 -12.84
N ALA A 694 18.53 54.23 -13.13
CA ALA A 694 19.58 55.25 -13.19
C ALA A 694 19.34 56.26 -14.32
N PHE A 695 18.87 55.82 -15.49
CA PHE A 695 18.54 56.70 -16.60
C PHE A 695 17.32 57.60 -16.28
N ILE A 696 16.29 57.04 -15.64
CA ILE A 696 15.14 57.79 -15.10
C ILE A 696 15.60 58.81 -14.05
N ALA A 697 16.49 58.42 -13.13
CA ALA A 697 17.07 59.32 -12.14
C ALA A 697 17.88 60.46 -12.77
N VAL A 698 18.62 60.19 -13.86
CA VAL A 698 19.32 61.23 -14.64
C VAL A 698 18.34 62.17 -15.35
N LEU A 699 17.21 61.68 -15.88
CA LEU A 699 16.16 62.52 -16.47
C LEU A 699 15.47 63.41 -15.43
N ILE A 700 15.17 62.87 -14.24
CA ILE A 700 14.62 63.62 -13.10
C ILE A 700 15.65 64.65 -12.59
N GLY A 701 16.93 64.26 -12.48
CA GLY A 701 18.02 65.16 -12.11
C GLY A 701 18.21 66.31 -13.11
N LYS A 702 18.10 66.04 -14.42
CA LYS A 702 18.13 67.07 -15.47
C LYS A 702 16.94 68.04 -15.37
N SER A 703 15.72 67.56 -15.08
CA SER A 703 14.56 68.43 -14.94
C SER A 703 14.62 69.28 -13.66
N ALA A 704 15.10 68.71 -12.55
CA ALA A 704 15.38 69.43 -11.31
C ALA A 704 16.46 70.51 -11.51
N ALA A 705 17.57 70.19 -12.18
CA ALA A 705 18.62 71.16 -12.51
C ALA A 705 18.11 72.30 -13.41
N LYS A 706 17.18 72.03 -14.34
CA LYS A 706 16.53 73.05 -15.17
C LYS A 706 15.69 74.02 -14.31
N LYS A 707 14.94 73.51 -13.32
CA LYS A 707 14.21 74.34 -12.32
C LYS A 707 15.14 75.15 -11.41
N VAL A 708 16.28 74.59 -10.98
CA VAL A 708 17.27 75.32 -10.16
C VAL A 708 17.94 76.45 -10.95
N LYS A 709 18.29 76.23 -12.23
CA LYS A 709 18.78 77.31 -13.10
C LYS A 709 17.75 78.43 -13.24
N ALA A 710 16.47 78.10 -13.50
CA ALA A 710 15.40 79.10 -13.63
C ALA A 710 15.32 80.02 -12.41
N LYS A 711 15.25 79.47 -11.18
CA LYS A 711 15.24 80.27 -9.94
C LYS A 711 16.49 81.12 -9.73
N LYS A 712 17.67 80.70 -10.21
CA LYS A 712 18.89 81.53 -10.16
C LYS A 712 18.80 82.69 -11.15
N THR A 713 18.32 82.45 -12.37
CA THR A 713 18.11 83.49 -13.38
C THR A 713 17.06 84.51 -12.93
N GLU A 714 15.95 84.09 -12.30
CA GLU A 714 14.97 85.00 -11.70
C GLU A 714 15.59 85.92 -10.64
N LYS A 715 16.42 85.37 -9.75
CA LYS A 715 17.09 86.17 -8.71
C LYS A 715 18.08 87.17 -9.32
N GLU A 716 18.88 86.75 -10.29
CA GLU A 716 19.81 87.65 -11.00
C GLU A 716 19.08 88.71 -11.84
N LEU A 717 17.88 88.41 -12.33
CA LEU A 717 17.02 89.37 -13.02
C LEU A 717 16.39 90.38 -12.04
N ALA A 718 16.01 89.94 -10.84
CA ALA A 718 15.51 90.82 -9.77
C ALA A 718 16.60 91.81 -9.30
N GLU A 719 17.80 91.32 -8.97
CA GLU A 719 18.96 92.16 -8.59
C GLU A 719 19.40 93.11 -9.72
N LYS A 720 19.15 92.75 -11.00
CA LYS A 720 19.35 93.66 -12.15
C LYS A 720 18.24 94.69 -12.29
N ARG A 721 16.96 94.34 -12.05
CA ARG A 721 15.83 95.29 -12.09
C ARG A 721 15.95 96.36 -11.01
N GLU A 722 16.38 95.98 -9.81
CA GLU A 722 16.68 96.90 -8.70
C GLU A 722 17.76 97.93 -9.10
N LYS A 723 18.93 97.47 -9.56
CA LYS A 723 20.03 98.33 -10.03
C LYS A 723 19.69 99.13 -11.29
N ALA A 724 18.74 98.69 -12.10
CA ALA A 724 18.23 99.46 -13.24
C ALA A 724 17.28 100.59 -12.80
N ALA A 725 16.49 100.39 -11.74
CA ALA A 725 15.66 101.45 -11.16
C ALA A 725 16.53 102.56 -10.53
N GLU A 726 17.57 102.20 -9.78
CA GLU A 726 18.55 103.16 -9.25
C GLU A 726 19.23 103.97 -10.37
N ARG A 727 19.61 103.31 -11.48
CA ARG A 727 20.24 103.98 -12.64
C ARG A 727 19.28 104.88 -13.40
N ARG A 728 18.01 104.50 -13.58
CA ARG A 728 16.99 105.37 -14.21
C ARG A 728 16.76 106.65 -13.39
N LYS A 729 16.80 106.55 -12.06
CA LYS A 729 16.70 107.71 -11.15
C LYS A 729 17.94 108.63 -11.18
N LYS A 730 18.99 108.28 -11.93
CA LYS A 730 20.22 109.05 -12.10
C LYS A 730 20.59 109.27 -13.57
N ARG A 731 19.60 109.20 -14.47
CA ARG A 731 19.72 109.52 -15.91
C ARG A 731 18.53 110.38 -16.41
N SER A 732 17.99 111.18 -15.49
CA SER A 732 16.94 112.18 -15.74
C SER A 732 17.38 113.58 -15.30
N GLU A 733 18.67 113.75 -15.02
CA GLU A 733 19.27 114.98 -14.49
C GLU A 733 20.40 115.50 -15.40
N ASP A 734 21.03 114.63 -16.21
CA ASP A 734 22.12 114.98 -17.13
C ASP A 734 21.65 114.82 -18.60
N GLU A 735 21.58 115.95 -19.33
CA GLU A 735 21.91 116.17 -20.76
C GLU A 735 21.27 115.25 -21.85
N ALA A 736 20.49 115.70 -22.85
CA ALA A 736 20.23 117.02 -23.47
C ALA A 736 21.42 117.68 -24.21
N GLU A 737 21.14 118.28 -25.38
CA GLU A 737 22.08 118.87 -26.37
C GLU A 737 22.93 117.82 -27.10
N GLU A 738 22.54 117.47 -28.35
CA GLU A 738 23.12 117.88 -29.65
C GLU A 738 24.12 116.81 -30.20
N ASP A 739 24.24 116.40 -31.47
CA ASP A 739 23.51 116.46 -32.77
C ASP A 739 24.56 116.60 -33.90
N ASP A 740 24.79 115.57 -34.73
CA ASP A 740 25.02 115.67 -36.20
C ASP A 740 25.29 114.31 -36.93
N GLY A 741 24.83 114.22 -38.21
CA GLY A 741 25.17 113.20 -39.24
C GLY A 741 24.50 111.80 -39.11
N GLU A 742 23.60 111.32 -39.99
CA GLU A 742 23.59 111.19 -41.48
C GLU A 742 24.69 110.24 -42.03
N ASP A 743 24.44 109.27 -42.93
CA ASP A 743 23.27 109.01 -43.82
C ASP A 743 23.18 107.51 -44.25
N TYR A 744 22.09 107.11 -44.93
CA TYR A 744 21.76 105.80 -45.59
C TYR A 744 21.28 104.67 -44.64
N ASP A 745 20.03 104.16 -44.66
CA ASP A 745 19.00 103.88 -45.71
C ASP A 745 19.51 102.95 -46.83
N GLU A 746 18.81 101.98 -47.44
CA GLU A 746 17.45 101.39 -47.35
C GLU A 746 17.62 99.86 -47.00
N ASP A 747 16.69 99.03 -46.51
CA ASP A 747 15.26 99.02 -46.14
C ASP A 747 15.07 98.70 -44.61
N GLU A 748 13.95 98.86 -43.87
CA GLU A 748 12.49 98.63 -44.01
C GLU A 748 12.05 97.12 -44.05
N GLU A 749 10.90 96.60 -43.56
CA GLU A 749 9.88 96.83 -42.49
C GLU A 749 8.52 96.19 -42.96
N ASP A 750 7.54 95.75 -42.16
CA ASP A 750 7.49 95.32 -40.74
C ASP A 750 6.18 94.50 -40.48
N GLU A 751 5.76 94.33 -39.20
CA GLU A 751 4.40 94.47 -38.60
C GLU A 751 3.10 94.10 -39.39
N ASP A 752 1.99 93.65 -38.77
CA ASP A 752 1.66 93.19 -37.40
C ASP A 752 0.25 92.52 -37.39
N THR A 753 -0.16 91.91 -36.26
CA THR A 753 -1.58 91.73 -35.83
C THR A 753 -2.53 90.87 -36.72
N LEU A 754 -3.79 90.54 -36.37
CA LEU A 754 -4.46 90.15 -35.10
C LEU A 754 -5.72 89.31 -35.45
N ASP A 755 -6.47 88.90 -34.41
CA ASP A 755 -7.91 88.52 -34.44
C ASP A 755 -8.27 87.18 -35.13
N LEU A 756 -8.86 86.21 -34.41
CA LEU A 756 -10.29 86.02 -34.04
C LEU A 756 -11.15 85.67 -35.28
N ASP A 757 -11.96 84.61 -35.30
CA ASP A 757 -13.05 84.26 -34.37
C ASP A 757 -13.35 82.74 -34.32
N ASP A 758 -14.28 82.33 -33.44
CA ASP A 758 -14.93 81.01 -33.39
C ASP A 758 -16.13 80.93 -34.37
N GLU A 759 -16.53 79.74 -34.83
CA GLU A 759 -17.95 79.39 -35.05
C GLU A 759 -18.18 77.86 -35.11
N ASP A 760 -19.29 77.39 -34.52
CA ASP A 760 -19.75 76.00 -34.51
C ASP A 760 -20.60 75.67 -35.77
N THR A 761 -20.68 74.40 -36.19
CA THR A 761 -21.94 73.74 -36.66
C THR A 761 -21.77 72.23 -36.92
N ASP A 762 -22.31 71.43 -36.00
CA ASP A 762 -23.39 70.44 -36.15
C ASP A 762 -23.60 69.59 -37.44
N ASP A 763 -24.11 68.37 -37.16
CA ASP A 763 -25.08 67.53 -37.89
C ASP A 763 -24.67 66.36 -38.86
N GLU A 764 -25.17 65.18 -38.44
CA GLU A 764 -25.85 64.08 -39.17
C GLU A 764 -25.07 63.12 -40.13
N ASP A 765 -24.68 61.97 -39.55
CA ASP A 765 -25.28 60.63 -39.75
C ASP A 765 -25.01 59.68 -40.97
N GLU A 766 -25.01 58.40 -40.57
CA GLU A 766 -25.35 57.12 -41.25
C GLU A 766 -24.39 56.37 -42.23
N ASP A 767 -24.27 55.07 -41.91
CA ASP A 767 -24.02 53.84 -42.67
C ASP A 767 -22.65 53.46 -43.30
N ASP A 768 -22.08 52.37 -42.73
CA ASP A 768 -21.55 51.12 -43.34
C ASP A 768 -20.87 51.19 -44.74
N ASP A 769 -19.66 50.63 -44.95
CA ASP A 769 -19.39 49.18 -44.92
C ASP A 769 -17.87 48.80 -44.98
N GLU A 770 -17.57 47.57 -44.50
CA GLU A 770 -16.43 46.65 -44.81
C GLU A 770 -14.93 47.02 -44.57
N GLU A 771 -14.10 45.94 -44.53
CA GLU A 771 -12.61 45.85 -44.54
C GLU A 771 -11.78 46.32 -43.31
N ASP A 772 -11.92 45.61 -42.17
CA ASP A 772 -10.83 45.45 -41.17
C ASP A 772 -10.00 44.17 -41.48
N GLU A 773 -8.77 44.32 -41.97
CA GLU A 773 -7.74 43.26 -42.05
C GLU A 773 -6.49 43.62 -41.21
N GLU A 774 -5.73 42.58 -40.85
CA GLU A 774 -4.36 42.55 -40.27
C GLU A 774 -4.13 42.90 -38.75
N ASP A 775 -3.26 42.03 -38.17
CA ASP A 775 -2.29 42.22 -37.07
C ASP A 775 -2.65 42.17 -35.56
N GLU A 776 -2.57 40.93 -35.03
CA GLU A 776 -1.73 40.44 -33.90
C GLU A 776 -1.70 41.14 -32.50
N ASP A 777 -1.99 40.34 -31.45
CA ASP A 777 -1.42 40.45 -30.07
C ASP A 777 -1.37 39.04 -29.38
#